data_AF-A0A5E7GML3-F1
#
_entry.id   AF-A0A5E7GML3-F1
#
_cell.length_a   1.000
_cell.length_b   1.000
_cell.length_c   1.000
_cell.angle_alpha   90.00
_cell.angle_beta   90.00
_cell.angle_gamma   90.00
#
_symmetry.space_group_name_H-M   'P 1'
#
loop_
_entity.id
_entity.type
_entity.pdbx_description
1 polymer ?
#
loop_
_entity_poly.entity_id
_entity_poly.type
_entity_poly.pdbx_seq_one_letter_code
_entity_poly.pdbx_strand_id
1 'polypeptide(L)'
;MNSFVGAHALRSMVLLVVLAIALFHDALAAAEEKWQLAMNNAELRDIVEEFSGILGTTVVLDPRVSGRITVMSQQALDREGVRRLFYSVLDAHNFTVIDEGDRILITPVTEARTRAGQGAAKNATASQFVTRVIDLNTGSATDISGLVRPLVSANGYVGPSVSANALVVTDSAANVKRIEQVVRQLDSGQNSLHAVVQLRHAQVADVAPVIEASLGKRNADSAIQVLTDTRTNRLIFIGPLAVRQRLVDLASRLDIPATAALDNARVLRLRHSDAKQLAEVLETMGQGRKQAPALGGAKDTSSGTTFMIKADESQNALVVIAESAQLRTIESIVRQLDQPRAQVLIHAAIVEISGDIAEAVGVQWSVSTGDAKGFINFPGTDIPIVGGLNFDEKKSAPEGAFLQLGGDRFGALISALASNTRSNLLSTPSLLTLDNQEAEIIVGQNVPFKTGSYATNSNGAENPFTTVERKDVGISLKIKPYINDGSTLRLEVEQEVSDVAPSVSGIDSSDLITNKRALKSTILADDGEIIVIGGLIRDSVRTQKSGVPLLRDIPYLGALFRWSRDTQTKSNLMVFLRPTIVRSKEDLVDISQQRYNALRELSQPSAGQNNSLLLPAESRQLFEPSTDAPMFDLRKPAPAAP
;
A
#
# COMPACT_ATOMS: atom_id res chain seq x y z
N MET A 1 -87.84 45.44 -47.67
CA MET A 1 -87.55 45.49 -46.22
C MET A 1 -86.21 46.16 -45.99
N ASN A 2 -86.27 47.34 -45.37
CA ASN A 2 -85.30 47.99 -44.47
C ASN A 2 -83.94 48.40 -45.05
N SER A 3 -83.84 49.64 -45.59
CA SER A 3 -83.46 50.90 -44.88
C SER A 3 -81.94 51.01 -44.72
N PHE A 4 -81.15 51.78 -45.47
CA PHE A 4 -81.29 53.17 -45.94
C PHE A 4 -81.51 54.25 -44.86
N VAL A 5 -80.96 54.06 -43.66
CA VAL A 5 -80.62 55.15 -42.70
C VAL A 5 -79.48 54.63 -41.82
N GLY A 6 -78.29 55.24 -41.85
CA GLY A 6 -77.23 54.84 -40.90
C GLY A 6 -75.86 55.49 -41.10
N ALA A 7 -75.50 55.90 -42.31
CA ALA A 7 -74.16 56.42 -42.57
C ALA A 7 -74.02 57.95 -42.44
N HIS A 8 -75.11 58.72 -42.42
CA HIS A 8 -75.08 60.19 -42.31
C HIS A 8 -75.31 60.74 -40.90
N ALA A 9 -75.88 59.97 -39.97
CA ALA A 9 -76.14 60.41 -38.59
C ALA A 9 -74.87 60.42 -37.71
N LEU A 10 -73.94 59.48 -37.94
CA LEU A 10 -72.72 59.38 -37.14
C LEU A 10 -71.68 60.46 -37.51
N ARG A 11 -71.66 60.92 -38.77
CA ARG A 11 -70.77 62.00 -39.22
C ARG A 11 -71.29 63.40 -38.83
N SER A 12 -72.61 63.63 -38.77
CA SER A 12 -73.13 64.92 -38.28
C SER A 12 -73.04 65.06 -36.76
N MET A 13 -73.16 63.96 -36.01
CA MET A 13 -73.07 63.97 -34.55
C MET A 13 -71.63 64.22 -34.05
N VAL A 14 -70.61 63.71 -34.75
CA VAL A 14 -69.20 64.00 -34.41
C VAL A 14 -68.80 65.42 -34.82
N LEU A 15 -69.31 65.95 -35.94
CA LEU A 15 -69.05 67.33 -36.34
C LEU A 15 -69.74 68.35 -35.41
N LEU A 16 -70.92 68.03 -34.88
CA LEU A 16 -71.68 68.91 -33.97
C LEU A 16 -71.14 68.88 -32.54
N VAL A 17 -70.53 67.77 -32.10
CA VAL A 17 -69.81 67.71 -30.81
C VAL A 17 -68.44 68.40 -30.88
N VAL A 18 -67.73 68.32 -32.02
CA VAL A 18 -66.47 69.07 -32.21
C VAL A 18 -66.74 70.57 -32.39
N LEU A 19 -67.84 70.96 -33.04
CA LEU A 19 -68.26 72.37 -33.17
C LEU A 19 -68.82 72.94 -31.85
N ALA A 20 -69.47 72.11 -31.01
CA ALA A 20 -69.91 72.51 -29.68
C ALA A 20 -68.72 72.69 -28.71
N ILE A 21 -67.66 71.89 -28.82
CA ILE A 21 -66.45 72.07 -27.99
C ILE A 21 -65.60 73.26 -28.47
N ALA A 22 -65.67 73.61 -29.75
CA ALA A 22 -65.02 74.79 -30.32
C ALA A 22 -65.74 76.12 -30.02
N LEU A 23 -67.04 76.10 -29.71
CA LEU A 23 -67.84 77.31 -29.40
C LEU A 23 -67.99 77.61 -27.89
N PHE A 24 -67.44 76.77 -27.01
CA PHE A 24 -67.40 76.99 -25.55
C PHE A 24 -66.03 77.46 -25.03
N HIS A 25 -65.10 77.82 -25.93
CA HIS A 25 -63.75 78.31 -25.55
C HIS A 25 -63.62 79.84 -25.39
N ASP A 26 -64.70 80.60 -25.59
CA ASP A 26 -64.71 82.06 -25.40
C ASP A 26 -65.80 82.49 -24.42
N ALA A 27 -65.58 82.26 -23.13
CA ALA A 27 -66.20 83.02 -22.04
C ALA A 27 -65.64 82.57 -20.67
N LEU A 28 -64.42 83.00 -20.33
CA LEU A 28 -64.09 83.52 -18.99
C LEU A 28 -62.64 84.07 -18.97
N ALA A 29 -62.33 85.03 -19.83
CA ALA A 29 -61.21 85.92 -19.58
C ALA A 29 -61.63 86.90 -18.48
N ALA A 30 -61.62 86.45 -17.22
CA ALA A 30 -61.51 87.37 -16.10
C ALA A 30 -60.22 88.14 -16.34
N ALA A 31 -60.31 89.45 -16.48
CA ALA A 31 -59.14 90.31 -16.57
C ALA A 31 -58.36 90.17 -15.25
N GLU A 32 -57.40 89.25 -15.21
CA GLU A 32 -56.45 89.19 -14.12
C GLU A 32 -55.65 90.48 -14.17
N GLU A 33 -55.73 91.26 -13.10
CA GLU A 33 -54.84 92.39 -12.88
C GLU A 33 -53.40 91.89 -13.03
N LYS A 34 -52.63 92.54 -13.91
CA LYS A 34 -51.23 92.21 -14.12
C LYS A 34 -50.36 93.29 -13.50
N TRP A 35 -49.37 92.89 -12.73
CA TRP A 35 -48.47 93.79 -12.03
C TRP A 35 -47.09 93.83 -12.70
N GLN A 36 -46.53 95.03 -12.82
CA GLN A 36 -45.12 95.24 -13.18
C GLN A 36 -44.42 95.85 -11.96
N LEU A 37 -43.45 95.13 -11.40
CA LEU A 37 -42.71 95.58 -10.21
C LEU A 37 -41.26 95.91 -10.58
N ALA A 38 -40.86 97.13 -10.25
CA ALA A 38 -39.48 97.60 -10.30
C ALA A 38 -39.13 98.28 -8.97
N MET A 39 -38.39 97.57 -8.11
CA MET A 39 -37.95 98.05 -6.80
C MET A 39 -36.43 98.06 -6.76
N ASN A 40 -35.85 99.21 -6.45
CA ASN A 40 -34.41 99.38 -6.35
C ASN A 40 -34.01 99.65 -4.90
N ASN A 41 -33.19 98.77 -4.32
CA ASN A 41 -32.66 98.90 -2.97
C ASN A 41 -33.74 99.13 -1.88
N ALA A 42 -34.87 98.45 -1.99
CA ALA A 42 -35.97 98.51 -1.02
C ALA A 42 -35.67 97.61 0.20
N GLU A 43 -36.18 97.97 1.38
CA GLU A 43 -36.06 97.11 2.55
C GLU A 43 -37.01 95.91 2.41
N LEU A 44 -36.55 94.72 2.83
CA LEU A 44 -37.33 93.48 2.70
C LEU A 44 -38.69 93.56 3.42
N ARG A 45 -38.81 94.38 4.47
CA ARG A 45 -40.07 94.63 5.17
C ARG A 45 -41.10 95.32 4.26
N ASP A 46 -40.68 96.36 3.56
CA ASP A 46 -41.52 97.13 2.63
C ASP A 46 -41.98 96.26 1.46
N ILE A 47 -41.09 95.39 0.98
CA ILE A 47 -41.41 94.40 -0.06
C ILE A 47 -42.45 93.41 0.44
N VAL A 48 -42.28 92.86 1.64
CA VAL A 48 -43.25 91.91 2.20
C VAL A 48 -44.61 92.56 2.41
N GLU A 49 -44.67 93.83 2.82
CA GLU A 49 -45.91 94.59 2.96
C GLU A 49 -46.63 94.80 1.62
N GLU A 50 -45.91 95.23 0.59
CA GLU A 50 -46.46 95.44 -0.77
C GLU A 50 -46.98 94.12 -1.38
N PHE A 51 -46.19 93.05 -1.25
CA PHE A 51 -46.59 91.73 -1.74
C PHE A 51 -47.72 91.12 -0.92
N SER A 52 -47.78 91.37 0.40
CA SER A 52 -48.91 91.00 1.27
C SER A 52 -50.20 91.71 0.82
N GLY A 53 -50.11 92.98 0.42
CA GLY A 53 -51.22 93.75 -0.13
C GLY A 53 -51.74 93.19 -1.45
N ILE A 54 -50.83 92.83 -2.36
CA ILE A 54 -51.18 92.25 -3.67
C ILE A 54 -51.72 90.81 -3.52
N LEU A 55 -51.17 90.02 -2.60
CA LEU A 55 -51.55 88.62 -2.41
C LEU A 55 -52.77 88.44 -1.49
N GLY A 56 -53.13 89.46 -0.69
CA GLY A 56 -54.27 89.44 0.24
C GLY A 56 -54.11 88.45 1.40
N THR A 57 -52.86 88.13 1.77
CA THR A 57 -52.52 87.13 2.80
C THR A 57 -51.86 87.78 4.00
N THR A 58 -52.26 87.41 5.22
CA THR A 58 -51.61 87.90 6.45
C THR A 58 -50.19 87.33 6.55
N VAL A 59 -49.17 88.18 6.65
CA VAL A 59 -47.77 87.76 6.79
C VAL A 59 -47.23 88.08 8.19
N VAL A 60 -46.60 87.10 8.82
CA VAL A 60 -45.86 87.26 10.08
C VAL A 60 -44.37 87.18 9.79
N LEU A 61 -43.62 88.23 10.13
CA LEU A 61 -42.17 88.27 9.95
C LEU A 61 -41.46 88.00 11.28
N ASP A 62 -40.47 87.10 11.25
CA ASP A 62 -39.53 86.95 12.35
C ASP A 62 -38.64 88.21 12.48
N PRO A 63 -38.32 88.70 13.70
CA PRO A 63 -37.46 89.87 13.92
C PRO A 63 -36.09 89.82 13.21
N ARG A 64 -35.61 88.62 12.87
CA ARG A 64 -34.30 88.40 12.23
C ARG A 64 -34.32 88.57 10.71
N VAL A 65 -35.49 88.74 10.10
CA VAL A 65 -35.65 88.93 8.65
C VAL A 65 -35.35 90.40 8.31
N SER A 66 -34.10 90.68 7.93
CA SER A 66 -33.65 92.01 7.50
C SER A 66 -32.71 91.91 6.31
N GLY A 67 -32.85 92.83 5.35
CA GLY A 67 -32.04 92.86 4.13
C GLY A 67 -32.57 93.89 3.14
N ARG A 68 -31.70 94.37 2.24
CA ARG A 68 -32.09 95.23 1.10
C ARG A 68 -32.07 94.42 -0.18
N ILE A 69 -33.11 94.56 -0.99
CA ILE A 69 -33.31 93.75 -2.19
C ILE A 69 -33.64 94.67 -3.36
N THR A 70 -33.12 94.29 -4.54
CA THR A 70 -33.46 94.92 -5.81
C THR A 70 -34.16 93.90 -6.69
N VAL A 71 -35.38 94.19 -7.11
CA VAL A 71 -36.20 93.34 -7.97
C VAL A 71 -36.57 94.14 -9.21
N MET A 72 -36.18 93.66 -10.38
CA MET A 72 -36.54 94.27 -11.67
C MET A 72 -37.30 93.26 -12.52
N SER A 73 -38.61 93.43 -12.65
CA SER A 73 -39.42 92.66 -13.61
C SER A 73 -39.91 93.57 -14.73
N GLN A 74 -39.54 93.26 -15.98
CA GLN A 74 -40.02 93.97 -17.18
C GLN A 74 -41.29 93.33 -17.78
N GLN A 75 -41.70 92.16 -17.27
CA GLN A 75 -42.89 91.44 -17.73
C GLN A 75 -44.06 91.67 -16.78
N ALA A 76 -45.26 91.84 -17.35
CA ALA A 76 -46.50 91.93 -16.59
C ALA A 76 -46.85 90.56 -16.01
N LEU A 77 -46.76 90.44 -14.68
CA LEU A 77 -46.94 89.20 -13.93
C LEU A 77 -48.40 89.09 -13.45
N ASP A 78 -48.95 87.89 -13.57
CA ASP A 78 -50.20 87.46 -12.94
C ASP A 78 -50.01 87.24 -11.43
N ARG A 79 -51.11 87.09 -10.68
CA ARG A 79 -51.06 86.95 -9.21
C ARG A 79 -50.18 85.78 -8.77
N GLU A 80 -50.20 84.69 -9.53
CA GLU A 80 -49.37 83.51 -9.30
C GLU A 80 -47.90 83.71 -9.70
N GLY A 81 -47.62 84.48 -10.75
CA GLY A 81 -46.27 84.92 -11.12
C GLY A 81 -45.64 85.82 -10.06
N VAL A 82 -46.40 86.75 -9.49
CA VAL A 82 -45.96 87.62 -8.38
C VAL A 82 -45.60 86.78 -7.15
N ARG A 83 -46.45 85.80 -6.78
CA ARG A 83 -46.16 84.85 -5.68
C ARG A 83 -44.88 84.05 -5.91
N ARG A 84 -44.65 83.54 -7.13
CA ARG A 84 -43.43 82.78 -7.47
C ARG A 84 -42.17 83.64 -7.42
N LEU A 85 -42.27 84.87 -7.92
CA LEU A 85 -41.17 85.84 -7.83
C LEU A 85 -40.84 86.16 -6.37
N PHE A 86 -41.87 86.40 -5.55
CA PHE A 86 -41.71 86.65 -4.11
C PHE A 86 -40.98 85.52 -3.39
N TYR A 87 -41.39 84.26 -3.60
CA TYR A 87 -40.72 83.12 -3.00
C TYR A 87 -39.29 82.94 -3.50
N SER A 88 -39.04 83.22 -4.79
CA SER A 88 -37.68 83.14 -5.36
C SER A 88 -36.76 84.21 -4.76
N VAL A 89 -37.29 85.40 -4.49
CA VAL A 89 -36.55 86.50 -3.84
C VAL A 89 -36.22 86.18 -2.38
N LEU A 90 -37.17 85.58 -1.64
CA LEU A 90 -36.93 85.13 -0.27
C LEU A 90 -35.90 84.00 -0.22
N ASP A 91 -36.00 83.04 -1.13
CA ASP A 91 -35.07 81.91 -1.24
C ASP A 91 -33.64 82.38 -1.56
N ALA A 92 -33.48 83.36 -2.46
CA ALA A 92 -32.19 83.96 -2.79
C ALA A 92 -31.46 84.58 -1.58
N HIS A 93 -32.21 85.00 -0.56
CA HIS A 93 -31.68 85.57 0.68
C HIS A 93 -31.72 84.61 1.87
N ASN A 94 -31.88 83.30 1.63
CA ASN A 94 -31.93 82.23 2.66
C ASN A 94 -33.11 82.34 3.64
N PHE A 95 -34.23 82.93 3.20
CA PHE A 95 -35.48 82.92 3.93
C PHE A 95 -36.46 81.95 3.26
N THR A 96 -37.21 81.22 4.07
CA THR A 96 -38.24 80.31 3.57
C THR A 96 -39.60 80.71 4.12
N VAL A 97 -40.60 80.36 3.33
CA VAL A 97 -42.00 80.61 3.63
C VAL A 97 -42.62 79.33 4.18
N ILE A 98 -43.28 79.43 5.34
CA ILE A 98 -44.07 78.36 5.92
C ILE A 98 -45.53 78.82 5.90
N ASP A 99 -46.35 78.09 5.15
CA ASP A 99 -47.79 78.34 5.05
C ASP A 99 -48.51 77.64 6.22
N GLU A 100 -49.13 78.42 7.11
CA GLU A 100 -49.96 77.93 8.23
C GLU A 100 -51.47 78.04 7.91
N GLY A 101 -51.85 78.14 6.63
CA GLY A 101 -53.23 78.12 6.15
C GLY A 101 -53.89 79.50 6.12
N ASP A 102 -53.98 80.17 7.27
CA ASP A 102 -54.60 81.52 7.40
C ASP A 102 -53.57 82.66 7.48
N ARG A 103 -52.29 82.30 7.58
CA ARG A 103 -51.17 83.23 7.64
C ARG A 103 -49.89 82.58 7.11
N ILE A 104 -49.01 83.43 6.62
CA ILE A 104 -47.72 83.03 6.08
C ILE A 104 -46.62 83.48 7.05
N LEU A 105 -45.80 82.56 7.53
CA LEU A 105 -44.65 82.86 8.39
C LEU A 105 -43.37 82.86 7.54
N ILE A 106 -42.60 83.95 7.61
CA ILE A 106 -41.29 84.06 6.97
C ILE A 106 -40.21 83.85 8.03
N THR A 107 -39.39 82.81 7.86
CA THR A 107 -38.36 82.41 8.82
C THR A 107 -37.05 82.07 8.09
N PRO A 108 -35.87 82.24 8.71
CA PRO A 108 -34.63 81.73 8.15
C PRO A 108 -34.67 80.21 7.88
N VAL A 109 -34.06 79.77 6.77
CA VAL A 109 -34.03 78.36 6.31
C VAL A 109 -33.47 77.39 7.36
N THR A 110 -32.67 77.86 8.33
CA THR A 110 -32.09 77.04 9.39
C THR A 110 -33.12 76.51 10.39
N GLU A 111 -34.16 77.29 10.72
CA GLU A 111 -35.20 76.87 11.68
C GLU A 111 -36.30 76.03 11.02
N ALA A 112 -36.48 76.15 9.70
CA ALA A 112 -37.42 75.29 8.96
C ALA A 112 -37.02 73.80 8.98
N ARG A 113 -35.73 73.49 9.17
CA ARG A 113 -35.20 72.11 9.19
C ARG A 113 -35.74 71.25 10.34
N THR A 114 -35.99 71.86 11.49
CA THR A 114 -36.44 71.15 12.70
C THR A 114 -37.95 71.03 12.78
N ARG A 115 -38.69 71.88 12.04
CA ARG A 115 -40.16 71.92 12.05
C ARG A 115 -40.81 71.31 10.80
N ALA A 116 -40.03 70.94 9.78
CA ALA A 116 -40.50 70.22 8.60
C ALA A 116 -40.99 68.79 8.97
N GLY A 117 -42.26 68.71 9.36
CA GLY A 117 -42.94 67.47 9.73
C GLY A 117 -43.24 66.56 8.53
N GLN A 118 -43.26 65.25 8.79
CA GLN A 118 -43.66 64.19 7.86
C GLN A 118 -45.15 64.33 7.50
N GLY A 119 -45.50 65.14 6.50
CA GLY A 119 -46.90 65.26 6.08
C GLY A 119 -47.09 66.01 4.77
N ALA A 120 -47.73 65.33 3.81
CA ALA A 120 -48.31 65.88 2.57
C ALA A 120 -47.36 66.24 1.39
N ALA A 121 -46.53 65.30 0.95
CA ALA A 121 -45.73 65.40 -0.28
C ALA A 121 -46.51 65.25 -1.61
N LYS A 122 -47.83 65.52 -1.64
CA LYS A 122 -48.60 65.45 -2.91
C LYS A 122 -48.73 66.80 -3.62
N ASN A 123 -48.67 67.93 -2.90
CA ASN A 123 -48.69 69.29 -3.47
C ASN A 123 -47.68 70.20 -2.74
N ALA A 124 -46.43 69.77 -2.61
CA ALA A 124 -45.36 70.60 -2.05
C ALA A 124 -44.77 71.50 -3.14
N THR A 125 -44.69 72.80 -2.89
CA THR A 125 -44.04 73.78 -3.78
C THR A 125 -42.56 73.42 -3.94
N ALA A 126 -41.98 73.65 -5.12
CA ALA A 126 -40.65 73.17 -5.50
C ALA A 126 -39.50 73.53 -4.54
N SER A 127 -39.66 74.59 -3.73
CA SER A 127 -38.69 75.10 -2.76
C SER A 127 -38.85 74.56 -1.32
N GLN A 128 -39.87 73.75 -1.02
CA GLN A 128 -40.10 73.24 0.33
C GLN A 128 -39.12 72.09 0.68
N PHE A 129 -38.52 72.14 1.87
CA PHE A 129 -37.69 71.04 2.39
C PHE A 129 -38.57 69.84 2.80
N VAL A 130 -38.24 68.66 2.28
CA VAL A 130 -38.93 67.40 2.56
C VAL A 130 -37.92 66.31 2.89
N THR A 131 -38.28 65.44 3.84
CA THR A 131 -37.51 64.24 4.17
C THR A 131 -38.16 63.03 3.52
N ARG A 132 -37.41 62.26 2.73
CA ARG A 132 -37.85 61.05 2.04
C ARG A 132 -36.92 59.88 2.37
N VAL A 133 -37.52 58.71 2.59
CA VAL A 133 -36.81 57.44 2.68
C VAL A 133 -36.90 56.74 1.31
N ILE A 134 -35.76 56.33 0.77
CA ILE A 134 -35.63 55.64 -0.52
C ILE A 134 -35.04 54.26 -0.26
N ASP A 135 -35.81 53.20 -0.48
CA ASP A 135 -35.35 51.82 -0.29
C ASP A 135 -34.46 51.36 -1.46
N LEU A 136 -33.44 50.55 -1.17
CA LEU A 136 -32.48 50.02 -2.15
C LEU A 136 -32.60 48.50 -2.27
N ASN A 137 -32.61 47.96 -3.49
CA ASN A 137 -32.82 46.54 -3.77
C ASN A 137 -31.52 45.73 -3.93
N THR A 138 -30.52 46.26 -4.64
CA THR A 138 -29.26 45.55 -4.95
C THR A 138 -28.03 46.26 -4.40
N GLY A 139 -28.04 47.59 -4.39
CA GLY A 139 -26.93 48.39 -3.89
C GLY A 139 -26.92 48.49 -2.35
N SER A 140 -25.71 48.60 -1.80
CA SER A 140 -25.51 48.91 -0.38
C SER A 140 -25.79 50.39 -0.12
N ALA A 141 -26.59 50.69 0.91
CA ALA A 141 -26.91 52.05 1.32
C ALA A 141 -25.67 52.91 1.57
N THR A 142 -24.60 52.33 2.12
CA THR A 142 -23.35 53.03 2.41
C THR A 142 -22.67 53.51 1.12
N ASP A 143 -22.57 52.65 0.11
CA ASP A 143 -21.85 52.94 -1.14
C ASP A 143 -22.61 53.99 -1.97
N ILE A 144 -23.93 53.84 -2.08
CA ILE A 144 -24.78 54.79 -2.79
C ILE A 144 -24.83 56.13 -2.05
N SER A 145 -24.84 56.14 -0.71
CA SER A 145 -24.82 57.39 0.06
C SER A 145 -23.56 58.23 -0.21
N GLY A 146 -22.39 57.59 -0.35
CA GLY A 146 -21.14 58.27 -0.67
C GLY A 146 -21.15 58.90 -2.07
N LEU A 147 -21.73 58.21 -3.04
CA LEU A 147 -21.84 58.66 -4.44
C LEU A 147 -22.82 59.82 -4.62
N VAL A 148 -23.91 59.84 -3.85
CA VAL A 148 -24.99 60.83 -3.99
C VAL A 148 -24.76 62.07 -3.12
N ARG A 149 -23.88 62.01 -2.11
CA ARG A 149 -23.57 63.13 -1.20
C ARG A 149 -23.23 64.46 -1.88
N PRO A 150 -22.50 64.52 -3.02
CA PRO A 150 -22.23 65.78 -3.73
C PRO A 150 -23.45 66.42 -4.40
N LEU A 151 -24.53 65.66 -4.62
CA LEU A 151 -25.76 66.13 -5.28
C LEU A 151 -26.74 66.80 -4.31
N VAL A 152 -26.41 66.81 -3.02
CA VAL A 152 -27.23 67.39 -1.95
C VAL A 152 -26.96 68.88 -1.85
N SER A 153 -27.99 69.69 -1.61
CA SER A 153 -27.81 71.13 -1.39
C SER A 153 -26.94 71.41 -0.15
N ALA A 154 -26.34 72.61 -0.06
CA ALA A 154 -25.51 73.00 1.09
C ALA A 154 -26.22 72.86 2.46
N ASN A 155 -27.56 72.80 2.43
CA ASN A 155 -28.43 72.74 3.60
C ASN A 155 -29.21 71.41 3.69
N GLY A 156 -28.95 70.45 2.80
CA GLY A 156 -29.58 69.13 2.79
C GLY A 156 -28.80 68.07 3.56
N TYR A 157 -29.47 66.99 3.92
CA TYR A 157 -28.88 65.84 4.61
C TYR A 157 -29.13 64.56 3.82
N VAL A 158 -28.09 63.74 3.69
CA VAL A 158 -28.19 62.38 3.14
C VAL A 158 -27.43 61.44 4.06
N GLY A 159 -28.12 60.40 4.53
CA GLY A 159 -27.54 59.41 5.42
C GLY A 159 -28.02 57.99 5.06
N PRO A 160 -27.13 56.99 5.11
CA PRO A 160 -27.52 55.60 4.94
C PRO A 160 -28.23 55.08 6.20
N SER A 161 -29.36 54.41 6.02
CA SER A 161 -29.98 53.55 7.01
C SER A 161 -29.56 52.10 6.73
N VAL A 162 -28.51 51.66 7.42
CA VAL A 162 -27.88 50.35 7.18
C VAL A 162 -28.82 49.20 7.52
N SER A 163 -29.65 49.35 8.56
CA SER A 163 -30.59 48.32 9.01
C SER A 163 -31.76 48.10 8.05
N ALA A 164 -32.21 49.15 7.37
CA ALA A 164 -33.32 49.09 6.41
C ALA A 164 -32.84 48.99 4.95
N ASN A 165 -31.53 49.00 4.71
CA ASN A 165 -30.92 49.21 3.40
C ASN A 165 -31.60 50.32 2.59
N ALA A 166 -31.79 51.48 3.23
CA ALA A 166 -32.50 52.62 2.66
C ALA A 166 -31.69 53.90 2.81
N LEU A 167 -31.86 54.83 1.88
CA LEU A 167 -31.25 56.15 1.91
C LEU A 167 -32.26 57.17 2.44
N VAL A 168 -31.92 57.85 3.53
CA VAL A 168 -32.72 58.97 4.05
C VAL A 168 -32.17 60.25 3.46
N VAL A 169 -33.01 60.96 2.71
CA VAL A 169 -32.65 62.21 2.01
C VAL A 169 -33.58 63.32 2.49
N THR A 170 -33.01 64.40 3.01
CA THR A 170 -33.71 65.63 3.40
C THR A 170 -33.18 66.80 2.57
N ASP A 171 -33.99 67.29 1.64
CA ASP A 171 -33.62 68.44 0.79
C ASP A 171 -34.90 69.09 0.20
N SER A 172 -34.76 70.12 -0.62
CA SER A 172 -35.87 70.69 -1.40
C SER A 172 -36.59 69.60 -2.20
N ALA A 173 -37.92 69.69 -2.29
CA ALA A 173 -38.76 68.72 -2.98
C ALA A 173 -38.32 68.47 -4.44
N ALA A 174 -37.83 69.50 -5.13
CA ALA A 174 -37.27 69.38 -6.47
C ALA A 174 -35.97 68.56 -6.51
N ASN A 175 -35.07 68.74 -5.53
CA ASN A 175 -33.79 68.03 -5.50
C ASN A 175 -33.94 66.57 -5.04
N VAL A 176 -34.82 66.31 -4.06
CA VAL A 176 -35.11 64.94 -3.59
C VAL A 176 -35.61 64.05 -4.75
N LYS A 177 -36.49 64.57 -5.62
CA LYS A 177 -36.98 63.83 -6.79
C LYS A 177 -35.87 63.51 -7.81
N ARG A 178 -34.91 64.44 -7.99
CA ARG A 178 -33.73 64.22 -8.85
C ARG A 178 -32.81 63.16 -8.25
N ILE A 179 -32.54 63.24 -6.95
CA ILE A 179 -31.74 62.26 -6.21
C ILE A 179 -32.38 60.86 -6.30
N GLU A 180 -33.71 60.76 -6.14
CA GLU A 180 -34.45 59.49 -6.26
C GLU A 180 -34.27 58.82 -7.63
N GLN A 181 -34.29 59.60 -8.72
CA GLN A 181 -34.06 59.07 -10.07
C GLN A 181 -32.64 58.51 -10.25
N VAL A 182 -31.63 59.23 -9.75
CA VAL A 182 -30.23 58.80 -9.83
C VAL A 182 -30.01 57.53 -9.00
N VAL A 183 -30.56 57.49 -7.79
CA VAL A 183 -30.47 56.31 -6.91
C VAL A 183 -31.07 55.07 -7.59
N ARG A 184 -32.26 55.19 -8.20
CA ARG A 184 -32.89 54.06 -8.92
C ARG A 184 -32.08 53.57 -10.10
N GLN A 185 -31.40 54.47 -10.82
CA GLN A 185 -30.57 54.09 -11.95
C GLN A 185 -29.33 53.31 -11.49
N LEU A 186 -28.71 53.74 -10.39
CA LEU A 186 -27.56 53.06 -9.78
C LEU A 186 -27.93 51.69 -9.17
N ASP A 187 -29.09 51.60 -8.52
CA ASP A 187 -29.61 50.37 -7.88
C ASP A 187 -30.06 49.30 -8.88
N SER A 188 -30.18 49.62 -10.18
CA SER A 188 -30.47 48.63 -11.23
C SER A 188 -29.23 47.94 -11.80
N GLY A 189 -28.02 48.38 -11.41
CA GLY A 189 -26.76 48.11 -12.11
C GLY A 189 -25.97 46.86 -11.72
N GLN A 190 -26.36 46.09 -10.69
CA GLN A 190 -25.60 44.91 -10.25
C GLN A 190 -26.47 43.67 -10.09
N ASN A 191 -26.68 42.93 -11.19
CA ASN A 191 -27.33 41.62 -11.15
C ASN A 191 -26.26 40.52 -11.19
N SER A 192 -25.85 40.02 -10.03
CA SER A 192 -24.86 38.94 -9.87
C SER A 192 -25.46 37.56 -10.23
N LEU A 193 -25.65 37.31 -11.53
CA LEU A 193 -26.19 36.05 -12.05
C LEU A 193 -25.17 34.89 -11.97
N HIS A 194 -25.63 33.69 -11.63
CA HIS A 194 -24.83 32.45 -11.56
C HIS A 194 -24.88 31.64 -12.87
N ALA A 195 -23.88 30.77 -13.12
CA ALA A 195 -23.93 29.71 -14.15
C ALA A 195 -23.47 28.37 -13.58
N VAL A 196 -24.08 27.28 -14.06
CA VAL A 196 -23.79 25.91 -13.62
C VAL A 196 -23.24 25.11 -14.81
N VAL A 197 -22.08 24.48 -14.63
CA VAL A 197 -21.42 23.61 -15.63
C VAL A 197 -21.29 22.21 -15.05
N GLN A 198 -21.70 21.20 -15.81
CA GLN A 198 -21.55 19.78 -15.43
C GLN A 198 -20.38 19.16 -16.21
N LEU A 199 -19.41 18.59 -15.49
CA LEU A 199 -18.25 17.92 -16.09
C LEU A 199 -18.57 16.45 -16.40
N ARG A 200 -18.15 15.95 -17.57
CA ARG A 200 -18.40 14.57 -18.03
C ARG A 200 -17.24 13.61 -17.80
N HIS A 201 -16.01 14.09 -17.95
CA HIS A 201 -14.80 13.28 -17.96
C HIS A 201 -13.89 13.60 -16.78
N ALA A 202 -13.70 14.89 -16.48
CA ALA A 202 -12.88 15.33 -15.36
C ALA A 202 -13.68 15.37 -14.04
N GLN A 203 -13.00 15.07 -12.92
CA GLN A 203 -13.59 15.17 -11.58
C GLN A 203 -13.53 16.62 -11.10
N VAL A 204 -14.65 17.12 -10.57
CA VAL A 204 -14.74 18.50 -10.05
C VAL A 204 -13.73 18.76 -8.93
N ALA A 205 -13.41 17.74 -8.12
CA ALA A 205 -12.42 17.85 -7.05
C ALA A 205 -11.01 18.20 -7.55
N ASP A 206 -10.64 17.71 -8.75
CA ASP A 206 -9.30 17.93 -9.33
C ASP A 206 -9.25 19.23 -10.15
N VAL A 207 -10.38 19.59 -10.78
CA VAL A 207 -10.48 20.77 -11.66
C VAL A 207 -10.66 22.07 -10.88
N ALA A 208 -11.41 22.03 -9.77
CA ALA A 208 -11.72 23.25 -9.01
C ALA A 208 -10.48 24.00 -8.49
N PRO A 209 -9.45 23.34 -7.90
CA PRO A 209 -8.24 24.02 -7.45
C PRO A 209 -7.47 24.70 -8.59
N VAL A 210 -7.47 24.10 -9.79
CA VAL A 210 -6.82 24.67 -10.98
C VAL A 210 -7.56 25.92 -11.45
N ILE A 211 -8.89 25.89 -11.43
CA ILE A 211 -9.72 27.04 -11.78
C ILE A 211 -9.55 28.16 -10.74
N GLU A 212 -9.56 27.84 -9.44
CA GLU A 212 -9.30 28.79 -8.36
C GLU A 212 -7.90 29.41 -8.44
N ALA A 213 -6.88 28.61 -8.78
CA ALA A 213 -5.52 29.10 -9.00
C ALA A 213 -5.46 30.09 -10.18
N SER A 214 -6.26 29.86 -11.23
CA SER A 214 -6.35 30.75 -12.39
C SER A 214 -6.98 32.12 -12.08
N LEU A 215 -7.83 32.19 -11.04
CA LEU A 215 -8.48 33.42 -10.60
C LEU A 215 -7.52 34.38 -9.89
N GLY A 216 -6.43 33.86 -9.32
CA GLY A 216 -5.36 34.63 -8.67
C GLY A 216 -5.82 35.35 -7.40
N LYS A 217 -5.02 35.29 -6.32
CA LYS A 217 -5.33 35.93 -5.03
C LYS A 217 -5.34 37.48 -5.04
N ARG A 218 -5.32 38.13 -6.22
CA ARG A 218 -5.08 39.57 -6.39
C ARG A 218 -6.32 40.42 -6.66
N ASN A 219 -7.48 39.83 -6.98
CA ASN A 219 -8.71 40.57 -7.26
C ASN A 219 -9.75 40.33 -6.16
N ALA A 220 -9.57 40.98 -5.00
CA ALA A 220 -10.55 40.96 -3.91
C ALA A 220 -11.81 41.82 -4.21
N ASP A 221 -11.78 42.64 -5.25
CA ASP A 221 -12.85 43.60 -5.60
C ASP A 221 -13.87 43.07 -6.63
N SER A 222 -13.69 41.83 -7.12
CA SER A 222 -14.69 41.15 -7.94
C SER A 222 -15.20 39.97 -7.13
N ALA A 223 -16.45 40.03 -6.66
CA ALA A 223 -17.13 38.95 -5.95
C ALA A 223 -17.34 37.72 -6.86
N ILE A 224 -16.25 37.09 -7.28
CA ILE A 224 -16.22 35.89 -8.10
C ILE A 224 -16.06 34.70 -7.17
N GLN A 225 -17.11 33.90 -7.05
CA GLN A 225 -17.10 32.69 -6.23
C GLN A 225 -17.25 31.47 -7.13
N VAL A 226 -16.38 30.48 -6.91
CA VAL A 226 -16.48 29.15 -7.51
C VAL A 226 -16.98 28.22 -6.41
N LEU A 227 -18.14 27.61 -6.63
CA LEU A 227 -18.66 26.57 -5.73
C LEU A 227 -18.62 25.23 -6.45
N THR A 228 -18.23 24.20 -5.72
CA THR A 228 -18.14 22.83 -6.22
C THR A 228 -19.25 21.97 -5.63
N ASP A 229 -20.02 21.29 -6.48
CA ASP A 229 -20.88 20.18 -6.06
C ASP A 229 -20.21 18.86 -6.51
N THR A 230 -19.46 18.24 -5.59
CA THR A 230 -18.75 16.99 -5.82
C THR A 230 -19.69 15.80 -5.99
N ARG A 231 -20.91 15.87 -5.45
CA ARG A 231 -21.90 14.78 -5.54
C ARG A 231 -22.50 14.69 -6.94
N THR A 232 -22.74 15.82 -7.58
CA THR A 232 -23.31 15.86 -8.95
C THR A 232 -22.27 16.17 -10.03
N ASN A 233 -20.99 16.28 -9.66
CA ASN A 233 -19.88 16.67 -10.53
C ASN A 233 -20.17 17.98 -11.29
N ARG A 234 -20.60 19.02 -10.56
CA ARG A 234 -20.92 20.35 -11.10
C ARG A 234 -20.05 21.45 -10.52
N LEU A 235 -19.72 22.43 -11.36
CA LEU A 235 -19.08 23.70 -11.01
C LEU A 235 -20.11 24.83 -11.13
N ILE A 236 -20.18 25.66 -10.11
CA ILE A 236 -21.07 26.82 -10.05
C ILE A 236 -20.21 28.07 -10.01
N PHE A 237 -20.40 28.96 -10.98
CA PHE A 237 -19.68 30.22 -11.10
C PHE A 237 -20.62 31.38 -10.78
N ILE A 238 -20.25 32.20 -9.79
CA ILE A 238 -20.94 33.44 -9.43
C ILE A 238 -20.01 34.60 -9.79
N GLY A 239 -20.46 35.56 -10.58
CA GLY A 239 -19.65 36.74 -10.94
C GLY A 239 -20.06 37.43 -12.25
N PRO A 240 -19.32 38.48 -12.67
CA PRO A 240 -19.60 39.21 -13.90
C PRO A 240 -19.56 38.33 -15.16
N LEU A 241 -20.41 38.64 -16.15
CA LEU A 241 -20.61 37.83 -17.36
C LEU A 241 -19.30 37.52 -18.12
N ALA A 242 -18.41 38.51 -18.24
CA ALA A 242 -17.15 38.36 -18.97
C ALA A 242 -16.20 37.33 -18.34
N VAL A 243 -16.12 37.29 -17.01
CA VAL A 243 -15.26 36.33 -16.31
C VAL A 243 -15.87 34.94 -16.34
N ARG A 244 -17.18 34.85 -16.17
CA ARG A 244 -17.92 33.59 -16.20
C ARG A 244 -17.75 32.84 -17.52
N GLN A 245 -17.85 33.52 -18.66
CA GLN A 245 -17.63 32.89 -19.96
C GLN A 245 -16.21 32.33 -20.12
N ARG A 246 -15.20 33.03 -19.60
CA ARG A 246 -13.82 32.55 -19.59
C ARG A 246 -13.64 31.31 -18.71
N LEU A 247 -14.28 31.26 -17.54
CA LEU A 247 -14.24 30.10 -16.65
C LEU A 247 -14.97 28.89 -17.25
N VAL A 248 -16.09 29.11 -17.95
CA VAL A 248 -16.80 28.05 -18.67
C VAL A 248 -15.95 27.48 -19.81
N ASP A 249 -15.26 28.32 -20.59
CA ASP A 249 -14.35 27.86 -21.66
C ASP A 249 -13.10 27.14 -21.11
N LEU A 250 -12.59 27.58 -19.96
CA LEU A 250 -11.50 26.87 -19.29
C LEU A 250 -11.96 25.49 -18.80
N ALA A 251 -13.15 25.41 -18.20
CA ALA A 251 -13.71 24.15 -17.72
C ALA A 251 -13.94 23.15 -18.86
N SER A 252 -14.43 23.59 -20.03
CA SER A 252 -14.63 22.71 -21.19
C SER A 252 -13.32 22.18 -21.79
N ARG A 253 -12.24 22.97 -21.78
CA ARG A 253 -10.91 22.52 -22.22
C ARG A 253 -10.25 21.53 -21.26
N LEU A 254 -10.57 21.62 -19.98
CA LEU A 254 -10.09 20.68 -18.96
C LEU A 254 -10.92 19.38 -18.93
N ASP A 255 -12.16 19.39 -19.42
CA ASP A 255 -13.07 18.23 -19.46
C ASP A 255 -12.80 17.30 -20.65
N ILE A 256 -11.55 16.82 -20.77
CA ILE A 256 -11.14 15.85 -21.79
C ILE A 256 -11.16 14.41 -21.24
N PRO A 257 -11.47 13.38 -22.08
CA PRO A 257 -11.41 11.98 -21.65
C PRO A 257 -9.99 11.58 -21.25
N ALA A 258 -9.81 11.11 -20.02
CA ALA A 258 -8.53 10.65 -19.52
C ALA A 258 -8.04 9.42 -20.30
N THR A 259 -7.05 9.59 -21.18
CA THR A 259 -6.39 8.49 -21.90
C THR A 259 -5.46 7.66 -20.99
N ALA A 260 -5.18 8.14 -19.77
CA ALA A 260 -4.07 7.67 -18.92
C ALA A 260 -4.42 6.60 -17.86
N ALA A 261 -5.69 6.29 -17.61
CA ALA A 261 -6.05 5.37 -16.50
C ALA A 261 -5.55 3.93 -16.72
N LEU A 262 -5.33 3.51 -17.98
CA LEU A 262 -4.76 2.20 -18.32
C LEU A 262 -3.22 2.19 -18.42
N ASP A 263 -2.58 3.35 -18.63
CA ASP A 263 -1.13 3.39 -18.82
C ASP A 263 -0.37 3.34 -17.49
N ASN A 264 -1.06 3.64 -16.37
CA ASN A 264 -0.48 3.62 -15.03
C ASN A 264 -0.55 2.24 -14.33
N ALA A 265 -1.16 1.22 -14.94
CA ALA A 265 -1.25 -0.13 -14.38
C ALA A 265 -0.85 -1.19 -15.42
N ARG A 266 0.11 -2.05 -15.08
CA ARG A 266 0.61 -3.11 -15.95
C ARG A 266 0.74 -4.44 -15.21
N VAL A 267 0.34 -5.52 -15.88
CA VAL A 267 0.52 -6.88 -15.40
C VAL A 267 1.70 -7.51 -16.13
N LEU A 268 2.76 -7.83 -15.40
CA LEU A 268 3.98 -8.44 -15.91
C LEU A 268 3.94 -9.93 -15.55
N ARG A 269 3.91 -10.81 -16.55
CA ARG A 269 3.99 -12.26 -16.32
C ARG A 269 5.45 -12.70 -16.29
N LEU A 270 5.83 -13.40 -15.23
CA LEU A 270 7.20 -13.89 -15.03
C LEU A 270 7.35 -15.30 -15.61
N ARG A 271 8.54 -15.61 -16.14
CA ARG A 271 8.82 -16.90 -16.78
C ARG A 271 9.69 -17.82 -15.94
N HIS A 272 10.59 -17.25 -15.13
CA HIS A 272 11.64 -17.98 -14.42
C HIS A 272 11.68 -17.68 -12.92
N SER A 273 11.37 -16.44 -12.55
CA SER A 273 11.40 -15.96 -11.16
C SER A 273 10.03 -16.00 -10.49
N ASP A 274 10.01 -16.10 -9.16
CA ASP A 274 8.79 -16.12 -8.35
C ASP A 274 8.26 -14.70 -8.10
N ALA A 275 6.98 -14.47 -8.43
CA ALA A 275 6.33 -13.16 -8.30
C ALA A 275 6.37 -12.62 -6.88
N LYS A 276 6.21 -13.50 -5.88
CA LYS A 276 6.23 -13.14 -4.46
C LYS A 276 7.58 -12.55 -4.04
N GLN A 277 8.67 -13.24 -4.39
CA GLN A 277 10.03 -12.83 -4.04
C GLN A 277 10.41 -11.53 -4.77
N LEU A 278 10.07 -11.40 -6.05
CA LEU A 278 10.33 -10.17 -6.80
C LEU A 278 9.50 -8.99 -6.31
N ALA A 279 8.24 -9.20 -5.90
CA ALA A 279 7.41 -8.13 -5.35
C ALA A 279 8.02 -7.58 -4.06
N GLU A 280 8.52 -8.44 -3.16
CA GLU A 280 9.18 -8.03 -1.92
C GLU A 280 10.47 -7.24 -2.18
N VAL A 281 11.30 -7.68 -3.12
CA VAL A 281 12.53 -6.97 -3.52
C VAL A 281 12.21 -5.61 -4.16
N LEU A 282 11.20 -5.53 -5.02
CA LEU A 282 10.82 -4.28 -5.68
C LEU A 282 10.08 -3.32 -4.74
N GLU A 283 9.31 -3.83 -3.78
CA GLU A 283 8.64 -3.05 -2.74
C GLU A 283 9.66 -2.44 -1.77
N THR A 284 10.65 -3.21 -1.32
CA THR A 284 11.75 -2.69 -0.47
C THR A 284 12.57 -1.62 -1.21
N MET A 285 12.86 -1.81 -2.49
CA MET A 285 13.50 -0.78 -3.33
C MET A 285 12.64 0.50 -3.45
N GLY A 286 11.31 0.35 -3.46
CA GLY A 286 10.37 1.48 -3.54
C GLY A 286 10.15 2.24 -2.25
N GLN A 287 10.19 1.56 -1.11
CA GLN A 287 10.11 2.19 0.20
C GLN A 287 11.40 2.93 0.54
N GLY A 288 12.57 2.43 0.11
CA GLY A 288 13.87 3.09 0.30
C GLY A 288 13.97 4.50 -0.32
N ARG A 289 13.12 4.83 -1.31
CA ARG A 289 13.03 6.19 -1.88
C ARG A 289 12.11 7.14 -1.13
N LYS A 290 11.37 6.68 -0.12
CA LYS A 290 10.47 7.52 0.69
C LYS A 290 11.15 8.21 1.89
N GLN A 291 12.46 8.03 2.08
CA GLN A 291 13.21 8.63 3.18
C GLN A 291 14.47 9.33 2.69
N ALA A 292 14.29 10.53 2.16
CA ALA A 292 15.25 11.61 2.42
C ALA A 292 14.57 12.55 3.43
N PRO A 293 15.00 12.57 4.71
CA PRO A 293 14.50 13.57 5.65
C PRO A 293 15.01 14.94 5.20
N ALA A 294 14.10 15.80 4.78
CA ALA A 294 14.40 17.19 4.48
C ALA A 294 14.82 17.91 5.78
N LEU A 295 16.04 18.43 5.79
CA LEU A 295 16.42 19.52 6.68
C LEU A 295 15.67 20.78 6.20
N GLY A 296 14.71 21.25 6.99
CA GLY A 296 14.02 22.52 6.76
C GLY A 296 12.52 22.35 6.57
N GLY A 297 11.74 22.83 7.55
CA GLY A 297 10.29 22.71 7.65
C GLY A 297 9.47 23.47 6.60
N ALA A 298 9.75 23.28 5.32
CA ALA A 298 8.78 23.49 4.27
C ALA A 298 8.01 22.19 4.08
N LYS A 299 6.70 22.23 4.36
CA LYS A 299 5.77 21.11 4.15
C LYS A 299 5.55 20.97 2.64
N ASP A 300 6.56 20.46 1.93
CA ASP A 300 6.44 20.05 0.55
C ASP A 300 5.64 18.74 0.54
N THR A 301 4.35 18.86 0.25
CA THR A 301 3.51 17.76 -0.23
C THR A 301 3.95 17.39 -1.66
N SER A 302 5.23 17.11 -1.87
CA SER A 302 5.64 16.28 -2.99
C SER A 302 5.10 14.89 -2.64
N SER A 303 3.91 14.57 -3.14
CA SER A 303 3.34 13.24 -3.16
C SER A 303 4.47 12.27 -3.45
N GLY A 304 4.96 11.56 -2.43
CA GLY A 304 5.92 10.49 -2.61
C GLY A 304 5.22 9.49 -3.50
N THR A 305 5.49 9.57 -4.81
CA THR A 305 4.80 8.85 -5.88
C THR A 305 4.63 7.40 -5.45
N THR A 306 3.43 7.07 -5.01
CA THR A 306 3.05 5.76 -4.51
C THR A 306 2.92 4.86 -5.71
N PHE A 307 4.01 4.17 -6.06
CA PHE A 307 3.86 2.96 -6.85
C PHE A 307 3.46 1.81 -5.93
N MET A 308 2.47 1.03 -6.35
CA MET A 308 1.99 -0.16 -5.66
C MET A 308 2.39 -1.37 -6.48
N ILE A 309 3.06 -2.31 -5.84
CA ILE A 309 3.48 -3.57 -6.44
C ILE A 309 2.79 -4.67 -5.64
N LYS A 310 2.09 -5.57 -6.34
CA LYS A 310 1.47 -6.75 -5.75
C LYS A 310 1.78 -7.97 -6.60
N ALA A 311 2.09 -9.08 -5.96
CA ALA A 311 2.24 -10.38 -6.61
C ALA A 311 0.89 -11.09 -6.68
N ASP A 312 0.59 -11.69 -7.82
CA ASP A 312 -0.40 -12.76 -7.98
C ASP A 312 0.35 -14.09 -8.05
N GLU A 313 0.28 -14.86 -6.96
CA GLU A 313 0.93 -16.16 -6.84
C GLU A 313 0.30 -17.21 -7.77
N SER A 314 -1.00 -17.08 -8.08
CA SER A 314 -1.71 -18.08 -8.90
C SER A 314 -1.32 -18.04 -10.38
N GLN A 315 -1.02 -16.84 -10.88
CA GLN A 315 -0.63 -16.60 -12.27
C GLN A 315 0.88 -16.35 -12.45
N ASN A 316 1.66 -16.42 -11.37
CA ASN A 316 3.05 -15.97 -11.30
C ASN A 316 3.26 -14.62 -12.02
N ALA A 317 2.49 -13.62 -11.61
CA ALA A 317 2.45 -12.31 -12.24
C ALA A 317 2.64 -11.17 -11.23
N LEU A 318 3.26 -10.10 -11.69
CA LEU A 318 3.45 -8.87 -10.93
C LEU A 318 2.47 -7.81 -11.44
N VAL A 319 1.57 -7.36 -10.57
CA VAL A 319 0.69 -6.22 -10.83
C VAL A 319 1.39 -4.97 -10.32
N VAL A 320 1.75 -4.08 -11.26
CA VAL A 320 2.46 -2.83 -10.96
C VAL A 320 1.57 -1.66 -11.31
N ILE A 321 1.29 -0.81 -10.33
CA ILE A 321 0.57 0.45 -10.50
C ILE A 321 1.57 1.56 -10.19
N ALA A 322 2.00 2.32 -11.20
CA ALA A 322 3.00 3.38 -11.06
C ALA A 322 2.86 4.43 -12.17
N GLU A 323 3.58 5.54 -12.05
CA GLU A 323 3.68 6.52 -13.13
C GLU A 323 4.37 5.90 -14.37
N SER A 324 3.97 6.33 -15.58
CA SER A 324 4.47 5.78 -16.86
C SER A 324 6.00 5.74 -16.98
N ALA A 325 6.72 6.73 -16.41
CA ALA A 325 8.18 6.74 -16.39
C ALA A 325 8.77 5.64 -15.47
N GLN A 326 8.17 5.40 -14.31
CA GLN A 326 8.60 4.38 -13.34
C GLN A 326 8.27 2.98 -13.83
N LEU A 327 7.13 2.79 -14.51
CA LEU A 327 6.75 1.51 -15.11
C LEU A 327 7.79 1.01 -16.11
N ARG A 328 8.35 1.89 -16.95
CA ARG A 328 9.43 1.53 -17.88
C ARG A 328 10.69 1.05 -17.17
N THR A 329 11.07 1.72 -16.08
CA THR A 329 12.21 1.32 -15.25
C THR A 329 11.97 -0.02 -14.56
N ILE A 330 10.81 -0.22 -13.92
CA ILE A 330 10.45 -1.48 -13.27
C ILE A 330 10.42 -2.62 -14.29
N GLU A 331 9.86 -2.40 -15.48
CA GLU A 331 9.87 -3.40 -16.55
C GLU A 331 11.29 -3.80 -16.97
N SER A 332 12.21 -2.82 -17.09
CA SER A 332 13.61 -3.12 -17.42
C SER A 332 14.32 -3.95 -16.33
N ILE A 333 14.06 -3.65 -15.05
CA ILE A 333 14.62 -4.38 -13.91
C ILE A 333 14.04 -5.79 -13.84
N VAL A 334 12.71 -5.93 -14.00
CA VAL A 334 12.04 -7.24 -14.00
C VAL A 334 12.59 -8.12 -15.12
N ARG A 335 12.85 -7.58 -16.32
CA ARG A 335 13.48 -8.35 -17.42
C ARG A 335 14.90 -8.78 -17.12
N GLN A 336 15.66 -8.01 -16.34
CA GLN A 336 17.02 -8.36 -15.93
C GLN A 336 17.03 -9.39 -14.80
N LEU A 337 16.02 -9.39 -13.92
CA LEU A 337 15.88 -10.33 -12.79
C LEU A 337 15.17 -11.64 -13.17
N ASP A 338 14.29 -11.63 -14.18
CA ASP A 338 13.59 -12.81 -14.70
C ASP A 338 14.47 -13.60 -15.67
N GLN A 339 15.61 -14.07 -15.17
CA GLN A 339 16.57 -14.89 -15.92
C GLN A 339 16.45 -16.38 -15.54
N PRO A 340 16.76 -17.31 -16.46
CA PRO A 340 16.81 -18.72 -16.13
C PRO A 340 17.91 -19.00 -15.11
N ARG A 341 17.56 -19.70 -14.04
CA ARG A 341 18.52 -20.18 -13.04
C ARG A 341 19.13 -21.50 -13.51
N ALA A 342 20.44 -21.64 -13.34
CA ALA A 342 21.10 -22.92 -13.56
C ALA A 342 20.70 -23.94 -12.46
N GLN A 343 20.77 -25.21 -12.82
CA GLN A 343 20.58 -26.32 -11.90
C GLN A 343 21.93 -26.96 -11.58
N VAL A 344 22.00 -27.68 -10.47
CA VAL A 344 23.20 -28.40 -10.03
C VAL A 344 22.80 -29.84 -9.76
N LEU A 345 23.41 -30.75 -10.50
CA LEU A 345 23.35 -32.17 -10.26
C LEU A 345 24.52 -32.57 -9.37
N ILE A 346 24.23 -33.36 -8.35
CA ILE A 346 25.20 -33.72 -7.33
C ILE A 346 25.22 -35.23 -7.22
N HIS A 347 26.40 -35.81 -7.38
CA HIS A 347 26.66 -37.22 -7.10
C HIS A 347 27.53 -37.31 -5.86
N ALA A 348 27.08 -38.04 -4.84
CA ALA A 348 27.95 -38.43 -3.76
C ALA A 348 28.32 -39.90 -3.90
N ALA A 349 29.51 -40.27 -3.44
CA ALA A 349 29.92 -41.65 -3.27
C ALA A 349 30.45 -41.82 -1.85
N ILE A 350 29.78 -42.67 -1.08
CA ILE A 350 30.15 -42.99 0.30
C ILE A 350 30.70 -44.41 0.26
N VAL A 351 31.97 -44.56 0.62
CA VAL A 351 32.69 -45.84 0.61
C VAL A 351 33.07 -46.18 2.04
N GLU A 352 32.57 -47.31 2.54
CA GLU A 352 32.95 -47.85 3.84
C GLU A 352 33.56 -49.25 3.66
N ILE A 353 34.78 -49.41 4.16
CA ILE A 353 35.48 -50.70 4.22
C ILE A 353 35.67 -51.02 5.69
N SER A 354 35.04 -52.09 6.17
CA SER A 354 35.19 -52.53 7.56
C SER A 354 35.57 -54.00 7.63
N GLY A 355 36.26 -54.36 8.70
CA GLY A 355 36.58 -55.75 8.99
C GLY A 355 37.07 -55.94 10.41
N ASP A 356 36.89 -57.15 10.91
CA ASP A 356 37.36 -57.59 12.20
C ASP A 356 38.04 -58.95 12.11
N ILE A 357 39.14 -59.09 12.84
CA ILE A 357 39.86 -60.34 13.01
C ILE A 357 39.85 -60.62 14.51
N ALA A 358 39.27 -61.75 14.93
CA ALA A 358 39.28 -62.17 16.32
C ALA A 358 39.92 -63.55 16.47
N GLU A 359 40.93 -63.64 17.30
CA GLU A 359 41.62 -64.87 17.64
C GLU A 359 41.50 -65.11 19.15
N ALA A 360 41.05 -66.29 19.57
CA ALA A 360 40.95 -66.67 20.96
C ALA A 360 41.46 -68.09 21.17
N VAL A 361 42.28 -68.28 22.21
CA VAL A 361 42.80 -69.60 22.58
C VAL A 361 42.93 -69.72 24.09
N GLY A 362 42.55 -70.87 24.64
CA GLY A 362 42.81 -71.20 26.04
C GLY A 362 42.42 -72.62 26.41
N VAL A 363 42.85 -73.02 27.61
CA VAL A 363 42.58 -74.34 28.18
C VAL A 363 41.88 -74.16 29.52
N GLN A 364 40.76 -74.84 29.69
CA GLN A 364 39.97 -74.83 30.92
C GLN A 364 40.09 -76.20 31.60
N TRP A 365 40.13 -76.20 32.93
CA TRP A 365 40.34 -77.42 33.71
C TRP A 365 39.18 -77.66 34.66
N SER A 366 38.82 -78.92 34.86
CA SER A 366 37.79 -79.36 35.78
C SER A 366 38.30 -80.57 36.56
N VAL A 367 38.07 -80.57 37.87
CA VAL A 367 38.41 -81.68 38.76
C VAL A 367 37.22 -81.95 39.66
N SER A 368 36.77 -83.20 39.70
CA SER A 368 35.65 -83.66 40.51
C SER A 368 36.01 -84.99 41.15
N THR A 369 36.60 -84.96 42.35
CA THR A 369 37.04 -86.16 43.07
C THR A 369 36.37 -86.24 44.45
N GLY A 370 35.40 -87.14 44.59
CA GLY A 370 34.60 -87.26 45.81
C GLY A 370 33.84 -85.96 46.12
N ASP A 371 34.01 -85.43 47.33
CA ASP A 371 33.41 -84.16 47.77
C ASP A 371 34.20 -82.91 47.29
N ALA A 372 35.41 -83.09 46.75
CA ALA A 372 36.25 -81.99 46.27
C ALA A 372 35.97 -81.67 44.79
N LYS A 373 35.44 -80.48 44.53
CA LYS A 373 35.14 -79.95 43.20
C LYS A 373 35.92 -78.66 42.96
N GLY A 374 36.65 -78.58 41.87
CA GLY A 374 37.45 -77.41 41.48
C GLY A 374 37.46 -77.20 39.97
N PHE A 375 37.60 -75.95 39.54
CA PHE A 375 37.63 -75.61 38.13
C PHE A 375 38.51 -74.39 37.86
N ILE A 376 39.11 -74.34 36.67
CA ILE A 376 39.73 -73.16 36.09
C ILE A 376 38.89 -72.81 34.88
N ASN A 377 38.11 -71.74 35.00
CA ASN A 377 37.26 -71.24 33.94
C ASN A 377 37.77 -69.89 33.44
N PHE A 378 37.71 -69.69 32.13
CA PHE A 378 38.12 -68.46 31.46
C PHE A 378 36.93 -67.85 30.72
N PRO A 379 36.82 -66.52 30.62
CA PRO A 379 35.72 -65.87 29.93
C PRO A 379 35.70 -66.26 28.45
N GLY A 380 34.52 -66.62 27.91
CA GLY A 380 34.31 -66.73 26.45
C GLY A 380 34.04 -68.11 25.85
N THR A 381 33.79 -69.16 26.66
CA THR A 381 33.39 -70.49 26.13
C THR A 381 31.92 -70.86 26.39
N ASP A 382 31.16 -70.06 27.14
CA ASP A 382 29.74 -70.25 27.53
C ASP A 382 29.33 -71.65 28.07
N ILE A 383 30.29 -72.55 28.22
CA ILE A 383 30.13 -73.90 28.76
C ILE A 383 30.33 -73.81 30.28
N PRO A 384 29.29 -74.01 31.10
CA PRO A 384 29.44 -74.06 32.54
C PRO A 384 30.17 -75.35 32.94
N ILE A 385 31.35 -75.21 33.54
CA ILE A 385 32.23 -76.31 33.98
C ILE A 385 31.86 -76.82 35.40
N VAL A 386 30.90 -76.16 36.06
CA VAL A 386 30.52 -76.47 37.45
C VAL A 386 29.76 -77.80 37.50
N GLY A 387 30.43 -78.84 38.00
CA GLY A 387 29.86 -80.19 38.18
C GLY A 387 30.33 -81.24 37.18
N GLY A 388 31.25 -80.90 36.28
CA GLY A 388 31.78 -81.79 35.22
C GLY A 388 31.64 -81.18 33.83
N LEU A 389 32.44 -81.65 32.88
CA LEU A 389 32.36 -81.24 31.48
C LEU A 389 31.29 -82.08 30.77
N ASN A 390 30.04 -81.64 30.84
CA ASN A 390 28.91 -82.28 30.16
C ASN A 390 28.49 -81.45 28.94
N PHE A 391 28.74 -81.96 27.73
CA PHE A 391 28.14 -81.44 26.50
C PHE A 391 26.69 -81.93 26.43
N ASP A 392 25.78 -81.12 26.95
CA ASP A 392 24.35 -81.35 26.82
C ASP A 392 23.90 -80.99 25.39
N GLU A 393 23.31 -81.93 24.65
CA GLU A 393 22.78 -81.72 23.29
C GLU A 393 21.73 -80.59 23.24
N LYS A 394 21.16 -80.21 24.38
CA LYS A 394 20.19 -79.12 24.50
C LYS A 394 20.81 -77.72 24.65
N LYS A 395 22.14 -77.60 24.78
CA LYS A 395 22.84 -76.31 24.87
C LYS A 395 23.49 -75.98 23.54
N SER A 396 23.32 -74.72 23.09
CA SER A 396 23.93 -74.22 21.86
C SER A 396 25.44 -74.46 21.88
N ALA A 397 25.96 -75.11 20.84
CA ALA A 397 27.39 -75.32 20.70
C ALA A 397 28.07 -73.95 20.53
N PRO A 398 29.11 -73.63 21.34
CA PRO A 398 29.85 -72.39 21.17
C PRO A 398 30.63 -72.38 19.85
N GLU A 399 30.97 -71.18 19.36
CA GLU A 399 31.75 -71.01 18.13
C GLU A 399 33.24 -71.36 18.34
N GLY A 400 33.81 -72.10 17.38
CA GLY A 400 35.22 -72.49 17.39
C GLY A 400 35.44 -74.00 17.53
N ALA A 401 36.70 -74.40 17.72
CA ALA A 401 37.11 -75.78 17.96
C ALA A 401 37.18 -76.05 19.45
N PHE A 402 36.52 -77.12 19.88
CA PHE A 402 36.50 -77.59 21.26
C PHE A 402 37.01 -79.03 21.32
N LEU A 403 37.97 -79.28 22.20
CA LEU A 403 38.45 -80.62 22.48
C LEU A 403 38.38 -80.88 23.98
N GLN A 404 37.53 -81.82 24.38
CA GLN A 404 37.47 -82.32 25.75
C GLN A 404 38.39 -83.52 25.92
N LEU A 405 39.24 -83.48 26.94
CA LEU A 405 40.14 -84.55 27.33
C LEU A 405 39.88 -84.93 28.78
N GLY A 406 39.51 -86.18 29.07
CA GLY A 406 39.31 -86.69 30.43
C GLY A 406 37.96 -87.39 30.65
N GLY A 407 37.70 -87.83 31.90
CA GLY A 407 36.48 -88.55 32.31
C GLY A 407 35.83 -87.92 33.55
N ASP A 408 34.98 -88.66 34.27
CA ASP A 408 34.14 -88.12 35.37
C ASP A 408 34.89 -87.40 36.50
N ARG A 409 36.21 -87.67 36.67
CA ARG A 409 37.02 -87.10 37.75
C ARG A 409 37.91 -85.93 37.35
N PHE A 410 38.26 -85.84 36.07
CA PHE A 410 39.19 -84.86 35.54
C PHE A 410 38.82 -84.58 34.09
N GLY A 411 38.71 -83.30 33.74
CA GLY A 411 38.41 -82.89 32.38
C GLY A 411 39.16 -81.62 32.01
N ALA A 412 39.73 -81.58 30.81
CA ALA A 412 40.30 -80.41 30.19
C ALA A 412 39.47 -80.05 28.95
N LEU A 413 39.23 -78.75 28.74
CA LEU A 413 38.57 -78.23 27.56
C LEU A 413 39.53 -77.25 26.86
N ILE A 414 39.97 -77.60 25.67
CA ILE A 414 40.73 -76.70 24.80
C ILE A 414 39.73 -75.97 23.92
N SER A 415 39.77 -74.64 23.93
CA SER A 415 38.98 -73.79 23.05
C SER A 415 39.91 -72.97 22.16
N ALA A 416 39.66 -73.02 20.85
CA ALA A 416 40.36 -72.23 19.85
C ALA A 416 39.37 -71.64 18.84
N LEU A 417 39.46 -70.35 18.58
CA LEU A 417 38.63 -69.62 17.63
C LEU A 417 39.51 -68.64 16.84
N ALA A 418 39.34 -68.64 15.52
CA ALA A 418 39.88 -67.61 14.64
C ALA A 418 38.76 -67.20 13.67
N SER A 419 38.32 -65.94 13.75
CA SER A 419 37.30 -65.35 12.87
C SER A 419 37.89 -64.19 12.08
N ASN A 420 37.41 -64.02 10.85
CA ASN A 420 37.79 -62.92 9.96
C ASN A 420 36.56 -62.46 9.18
N THR A 421 36.07 -61.27 9.49
CA THR A 421 34.91 -60.65 8.86
C THR A 421 35.39 -59.50 8.00
N ARG A 422 34.87 -59.40 6.77
CA ARG A 422 35.15 -58.30 5.84
C ARG A 422 33.86 -57.78 5.24
N SER A 423 33.72 -56.46 5.18
CA SER A 423 32.56 -55.78 4.62
C SER A 423 33.02 -54.58 3.79
N ASN A 424 32.35 -54.38 2.65
CA ASN A 424 32.54 -53.23 1.77
C ASN A 424 31.16 -52.68 1.38
N LEU A 425 30.95 -51.40 1.60
CA LEU A 425 29.71 -50.69 1.34
C LEU A 425 30.01 -49.50 0.41
N LEU A 426 29.34 -49.46 -0.74
CA LEU A 426 29.35 -48.34 -1.67
C LEU A 426 27.93 -47.81 -1.84
N SER A 427 27.72 -46.56 -1.45
CA SER A 427 26.44 -45.87 -1.61
C SER A 427 26.61 -44.66 -2.51
N THR A 428 25.77 -44.54 -3.56
CA THR A 428 25.88 -43.47 -4.57
C THR A 428 24.62 -42.63 -4.71
N PRO A 429 24.20 -41.87 -3.67
CA PRO A 429 23.04 -41.01 -3.78
C PRO A 429 23.30 -39.86 -4.77
N SER A 430 22.25 -39.47 -5.51
CA SER A 430 22.31 -38.37 -6.46
C SER A 430 21.09 -37.46 -6.35
N LEU A 431 21.28 -36.16 -6.48
CA LEU A 431 20.22 -35.16 -6.33
C LEU A 431 20.42 -34.01 -7.32
N LEU A 432 19.33 -33.52 -7.90
CA LEU A 432 19.29 -32.34 -8.77
C LEU A 432 18.55 -31.21 -8.03
N THR A 433 19.13 -30.02 -7.96
CA THR A 433 18.50 -28.85 -7.34
C THR A 433 18.79 -27.58 -8.12
N LEU A 434 18.03 -26.51 -7.85
CA LEU A 434 18.30 -25.18 -8.39
C LEU A 434 19.44 -24.51 -7.62
N ASP A 435 20.11 -23.56 -8.25
CA ASP A 435 21.03 -22.67 -7.55
C ASP A 435 20.35 -21.94 -6.38
N ASN A 436 21.06 -21.86 -5.25
CA ASN A 436 20.60 -21.28 -3.98
C ASN A 436 19.35 -21.95 -3.36
N GLN A 437 18.98 -23.15 -3.81
CA GLN A 437 17.85 -23.92 -3.28
C GLN A 437 18.34 -25.17 -2.53
N GLU A 438 17.94 -25.30 -1.26
CA GLU A 438 18.20 -26.50 -0.48
C GLU A 438 17.38 -27.67 -1.02
N ALA A 439 18.03 -28.82 -1.15
CA ALA A 439 17.39 -30.08 -1.48
C ALA A 439 17.95 -31.20 -0.59
N GLU A 440 17.11 -32.19 -0.30
CA GLU A 440 17.42 -33.30 0.59
C GLU A 440 16.94 -34.62 -0.02
N ILE A 441 17.78 -35.66 0.08
CA ILE A 441 17.43 -37.04 -0.24
C ILE A 441 17.65 -37.91 1.00
N ILE A 442 16.61 -38.63 1.43
CA ILE A 442 16.64 -39.56 2.55
C ILE A 442 16.36 -40.96 2.00
N VAL A 443 17.29 -41.89 2.21
CA VAL A 443 17.16 -43.30 1.84
C VAL A 443 17.39 -44.14 3.09
N GLY A 444 16.33 -44.74 3.63
CA GLY A 444 16.43 -45.43 4.90
C GLY A 444 15.17 -46.16 5.33
N GLN A 445 15.14 -46.53 6.60
CA GLN A 445 14.02 -47.17 7.28
C GLN A 445 13.53 -46.26 8.40
N ASN A 446 12.22 -46.22 8.63
CA ASN A 446 11.64 -45.48 9.74
C ASN A 446 11.38 -46.41 10.95
N VAL A 447 12.29 -46.40 11.91
CA VAL A 447 12.29 -47.36 13.03
C VAL A 447 11.71 -46.75 14.31
N PRO A 448 10.92 -47.49 15.11
CA PRO A 448 10.32 -46.99 16.34
C PRO A 448 11.28 -47.11 17.53
N PHE A 449 11.48 -46.02 18.26
CA PHE A 449 12.19 -45.93 19.53
C PHE A 449 11.18 -45.77 20.66
N LYS A 450 11.29 -46.53 21.74
CA LYS A 450 10.40 -46.37 22.90
C LYS A 450 10.90 -45.22 23.77
N THR A 451 10.08 -44.19 23.98
CA THR A 451 10.45 -42.99 24.77
C THR A 451 9.92 -43.02 26.21
N GLY A 452 9.05 -43.99 26.54
CA GLY A 452 8.59 -44.23 27.91
C GLY A 452 7.63 -45.41 28.00
N SER A 453 7.50 -45.99 29.19
CA SER A 453 6.51 -47.03 29.49
C SER A 453 5.84 -46.74 30.84
N TYR A 454 4.51 -46.75 30.89
CA TYR A 454 3.76 -46.67 32.15
C TYR A 454 3.08 -48.01 32.43
N ALA A 455 3.43 -48.63 33.56
CA ALA A 455 2.73 -49.81 34.08
C ALA A 455 1.67 -49.34 35.10
N THR A 456 0.42 -49.76 34.93
CA THR A 456 -0.65 -49.44 35.89
C THR A 456 -0.60 -50.41 37.07
N ASN A 457 -0.34 -49.90 38.28
CA ASN A 457 -0.32 -50.70 39.51
C ASN A 457 -1.73 -51.17 39.91
N SER A 458 -2.15 -52.33 39.42
CA SER A 458 -3.04 -53.30 40.09
C SER A 458 -3.34 -54.45 39.11
N ASN A 459 -2.77 -55.64 39.35
CA ASN A 459 -3.03 -56.91 38.65
C ASN A 459 -3.01 -56.94 37.09
N GLY A 460 -2.50 -55.91 36.42
CA GLY A 460 -2.32 -55.83 34.96
C GLY A 460 -0.88 -55.55 34.52
N ALA A 461 0.11 -55.96 35.33
CA ALA A 461 1.53 -55.68 35.13
C ALA A 461 2.17 -56.36 33.90
N GLU A 462 1.40 -57.13 33.11
CA GLU A 462 1.92 -57.86 31.95
C GLU A 462 1.94 -57.05 30.64
N ASN A 463 1.29 -55.89 30.54
CA ASN A 463 1.28 -55.07 29.31
C ASN A 463 1.39 -53.55 29.62
N PRO A 464 2.60 -53.03 29.90
CA PRO A 464 2.79 -51.59 30.07
C PRO A 464 2.53 -50.83 28.76
N PHE A 465 1.85 -49.68 28.84
CA PHE A 465 1.65 -48.82 27.68
C PHE A 465 2.98 -48.15 27.33
N THR A 466 3.53 -48.45 26.14
CA THR A 466 4.79 -47.86 25.67
C THR A 466 4.52 -46.77 24.65
N THR A 467 5.06 -45.57 24.88
CA THR A 467 5.08 -44.50 23.88
C THR A 467 6.24 -44.74 22.93
N VAL A 468 5.98 -44.68 21.62
CA VAL A 468 7.00 -44.85 20.56
C VAL A 468 7.18 -43.56 19.77
N GLU A 469 8.43 -43.18 19.53
CA GLU A 469 8.87 -42.12 18.63
C GLU A 469 9.47 -42.77 17.38
N ARG A 470 9.09 -42.32 16.20
CA ARG A 470 9.59 -42.84 14.92
C ARG A 470 10.79 -41.99 14.48
N LYS A 471 11.93 -42.62 14.18
CA LYS A 471 13.11 -41.92 13.64
C LYS A 471 13.59 -42.60 12.36
N ASP A 472 13.96 -41.78 11.38
CA ASP A 472 14.52 -42.24 10.12
C ASP A 472 16.00 -42.61 10.31
N VAL A 473 16.35 -43.82 9.91
CA VAL A 473 17.69 -44.38 9.99
C VAL A 473 18.09 -44.80 8.58
N GLY A 474 19.16 -44.20 8.06
CA GLY A 474 19.66 -44.48 6.73
C GLY A 474 20.62 -43.41 6.26
N ILE A 475 20.69 -43.21 4.95
CA ILE A 475 21.54 -42.20 4.31
C ILE A 475 20.68 -40.96 4.08
N SER A 476 21.02 -39.84 4.72
CA SER A 476 20.50 -38.51 4.38
C SER A 476 21.60 -37.68 3.76
N LEU A 477 21.30 -37.07 2.62
CA LEU A 477 22.16 -36.07 1.97
C LEU A 477 21.32 -34.81 1.73
N LYS A 478 21.68 -33.75 2.45
CA LYS A 478 21.13 -32.42 2.33
C LYS A 478 22.18 -31.49 1.77
N ILE A 479 21.78 -30.67 0.81
CA ILE A 479 22.71 -29.82 0.09
C ILE A 479 22.07 -28.53 -0.39
N LYS A 480 22.82 -27.45 -0.29
CA LYS A 480 22.47 -26.15 -0.82
C LYS A 480 23.63 -25.63 -1.69
N PRO A 481 23.49 -25.63 -3.02
CA PRO A 481 24.53 -25.12 -3.90
C PRO A 481 24.42 -23.62 -4.08
N TYR A 482 25.57 -23.00 -4.37
CA TYR A 482 25.71 -21.62 -4.78
C TYR A 482 26.73 -21.53 -5.91
N ILE A 483 26.31 -21.13 -7.10
CA ILE A 483 27.18 -21.00 -8.27
C ILE A 483 27.87 -19.63 -8.25
N ASN A 484 29.20 -19.62 -8.31
CA ASN A 484 29.98 -18.39 -8.44
C ASN A 484 30.31 -18.09 -9.92
N ASP A 485 30.70 -16.84 -10.19
CA ASP A 485 31.25 -16.44 -11.47
C ASP A 485 32.60 -17.16 -11.71
N GLY A 486 32.62 -18.06 -12.70
CA GLY A 486 33.83 -18.84 -13.05
C GLY A 486 33.71 -20.36 -12.91
N SER A 487 32.50 -20.94 -13.00
CA SER A 487 32.25 -22.41 -12.94
C SER A 487 32.65 -23.10 -11.63
N THR A 488 32.96 -22.33 -10.60
CA THR A 488 33.12 -22.84 -9.23
C THR A 488 31.76 -22.85 -8.53
N LEU A 489 31.54 -23.85 -7.69
CA LEU A 489 30.35 -24.00 -6.86
C LEU A 489 30.76 -24.02 -5.40
N ARG A 490 30.08 -23.22 -4.58
CA ARG A 490 30.11 -23.34 -3.13
C ARG A 490 28.93 -24.21 -2.71
N LEU A 491 29.20 -25.31 -2.02
CA LEU A 491 28.19 -26.26 -1.57
C LEU A 491 28.17 -26.27 -0.05
N GLU A 492 27.00 -26.04 0.55
CA GLU A 492 26.74 -26.37 1.94
C GLU A 492 26.21 -27.80 1.98
N VAL A 493 26.97 -28.73 2.55
CA VAL A 493 26.67 -30.17 2.54
C VAL A 493 26.46 -30.67 3.96
N GLU A 494 25.34 -31.33 4.17
CA GLU A 494 25.02 -32.10 5.37
C GLU A 494 24.77 -33.54 4.95
N GLN A 495 25.63 -34.44 5.40
CA GLN A 495 25.56 -35.86 5.08
C GLN A 495 25.48 -36.67 6.37
N GLU A 496 24.50 -37.55 6.44
CA GLU A 496 24.30 -38.47 7.56
C GLU A 496 24.18 -39.89 7.03
N VAL A 497 24.89 -40.83 7.67
CA VAL A 497 24.73 -42.27 7.49
C VAL A 497 24.43 -42.86 8.86
N SER A 498 23.22 -43.39 8.99
CA SER A 498 22.73 -44.02 10.21
C SER A 498 22.35 -45.47 9.91
N ASP A 499 22.75 -46.39 10.77
CA ASP A 499 22.38 -47.81 10.71
C ASP A 499 21.84 -48.28 12.06
N VAL A 500 21.04 -49.35 12.06
CA VAL A 500 20.55 -49.99 13.28
C VAL A 500 21.55 -51.07 13.69
N ALA A 501 22.14 -50.94 14.88
CA ALA A 501 23.03 -51.94 15.42
C ALA A 501 22.23 -53.20 15.83
N PRO A 502 22.76 -54.41 15.58
CA PRO A 502 22.12 -55.64 16.03
C PRO A 502 21.98 -55.63 17.57
N SER A 503 20.82 -56.06 18.06
CA SER A 503 20.46 -56.05 19.49
C SER A 503 21.47 -56.84 20.31
N VAL A 504 22.09 -56.20 21.31
CA VAL A 504 23.01 -56.84 22.25
C VAL A 504 22.20 -57.67 23.25
N SER A 505 22.50 -58.96 23.39
CA SER A 505 21.85 -59.84 24.37
C SER A 505 22.09 -59.33 25.80
N GLY A 506 21.03 -58.99 26.53
CA GLY A 506 21.10 -58.53 27.93
C GLY A 506 20.52 -57.13 28.20
N ILE A 507 20.08 -56.41 27.17
CA ILE A 507 19.21 -55.23 27.28
C ILE A 507 17.80 -55.70 26.91
N ASP A 508 16.77 -55.31 27.67
CA ASP A 508 15.38 -55.65 27.36
C ASP A 508 15.09 -55.45 25.87
N SER A 509 14.55 -56.50 25.25
CA SER A 509 14.39 -56.78 23.81
C SER A 509 13.63 -55.76 22.95
N SER A 510 13.72 -54.46 23.24
CA SER A 510 13.00 -53.43 22.51
C SER A 510 13.65 -52.05 22.41
N ASP A 511 14.86 -51.86 22.92
CA ASP A 511 15.62 -50.63 22.66
C ASP A 511 16.65 -50.86 21.55
N LEU A 512 16.45 -50.15 20.42
CA LEU A 512 17.28 -50.26 19.22
C LEU A 512 18.45 -49.27 19.36
N ILE A 513 19.68 -49.76 19.27
CA ILE A 513 20.86 -48.87 19.20
C ILE A 513 21.07 -48.49 17.73
N THR A 514 21.41 -47.23 17.45
CA THR A 514 21.77 -46.78 16.10
C THR A 514 23.20 -46.27 16.06
N ASN A 515 23.96 -46.65 15.05
CA ASN A 515 25.24 -46.00 14.78
C ASN A 515 24.99 -44.84 13.83
N LYS A 516 25.44 -43.64 14.21
CA LYS A 516 25.26 -42.42 13.42
C LYS A 516 26.61 -41.85 13.04
N ARG A 517 26.81 -41.62 11.74
CA ARG A 517 27.98 -40.96 11.15
C ARG A 517 27.46 -39.70 10.47
N ALA A 518 27.87 -38.53 10.92
CA ALA A 518 27.38 -37.26 10.38
C ALA A 518 28.53 -36.32 10.03
N LEU A 519 28.37 -35.62 8.91
CA LEU A 519 29.30 -34.64 8.38
C LEU A 519 28.53 -33.40 7.95
N LYS A 520 28.99 -32.23 8.38
CA LYS A 520 28.48 -30.93 7.94
C LYS A 520 29.66 -30.06 7.54
N SER A 521 29.71 -29.64 6.28
CA SER A 521 30.82 -28.84 5.74
C SER A 521 30.35 -27.92 4.63
N THR A 522 31.08 -26.81 4.45
CA THR A 522 30.94 -25.92 3.30
C THR A 522 32.18 -26.03 2.45
N ILE A 523 32.02 -26.47 1.20
CA ILE A 523 33.12 -26.80 0.29
C ILE A 523 33.00 -25.97 -0.99
N LEU A 524 34.14 -25.68 -1.61
CA LEU A 524 34.21 -25.07 -2.94
C LEU A 524 34.74 -26.14 -3.90
N ALA A 525 34.04 -26.33 -5.01
CA ALA A 525 34.32 -27.36 -6.00
C ALA A 525 34.20 -26.79 -7.42
N ASP A 526 35.01 -27.26 -8.36
CA ASP A 526 34.80 -26.94 -9.77
C ASP A 526 33.72 -27.84 -10.41
N ASP A 527 33.16 -27.37 -11.53
CA ASP A 527 32.18 -28.11 -12.30
C ASP A 527 32.73 -29.47 -12.79
N GLY A 528 32.09 -30.56 -12.38
CA GLY A 528 32.44 -31.92 -12.76
C GLY A 528 33.60 -32.54 -11.98
N GLU A 529 34.24 -31.81 -11.06
CA GLU A 529 35.36 -32.30 -10.25
C GLU A 529 34.89 -33.21 -9.11
N ILE A 530 35.65 -34.26 -8.80
CA ILE A 530 35.41 -35.12 -7.64
C ILE A 530 36.24 -34.60 -6.47
N ILE A 531 35.56 -34.18 -5.42
CA ILE A 531 36.17 -33.72 -4.18
C ILE A 531 35.93 -34.70 -3.03
N VAL A 532 36.92 -34.83 -2.15
CA VAL A 532 36.79 -35.61 -0.92
C VAL A 532 36.32 -34.67 0.18
N ILE A 533 35.09 -34.86 0.67
CA ILE A 533 34.51 -34.00 1.71
C ILE A 533 35.08 -34.37 3.08
N GLY A 534 35.33 -35.67 3.30
CA GLY A 534 35.88 -36.16 4.55
C GLY A 534 36.00 -37.68 4.59
N GLY A 535 36.51 -38.18 5.71
CA GLY A 535 36.65 -39.60 5.96
C GLY A 535 37.07 -39.89 7.40
N LEU A 536 36.91 -41.13 7.82
CA LEU A 536 37.31 -41.63 9.13
C LEU A 536 38.04 -42.95 8.95
N ILE A 537 39.27 -43.03 9.47
CA ILE A 537 40.03 -44.28 9.55
C ILE A 537 40.15 -44.62 11.03
N ARG A 538 39.61 -45.79 11.41
CA ARG A 538 39.71 -46.32 12.77
C ARG A 538 40.39 -47.67 12.72
N ASP A 539 41.42 -47.82 13.52
CA ASP A 539 42.11 -49.07 13.77
C ASP A 539 42.16 -49.29 15.28
N SER A 540 41.62 -50.42 15.75
CA SER A 540 41.54 -50.75 17.17
C SER A 540 41.96 -52.18 17.39
N VAL A 541 43.04 -52.34 18.15
CA VAL A 541 43.61 -53.63 18.58
C VAL A 541 43.31 -53.80 20.08
N ARG A 542 42.62 -54.87 20.44
CA ARG A 542 42.28 -55.23 21.82
C ARG A 542 42.86 -56.61 22.14
N THR A 543 43.81 -56.65 23.06
CA THR A 543 44.38 -57.89 23.60
C THR A 543 43.89 -58.10 25.03
N GLN A 544 43.19 -59.20 25.27
CA GLN A 544 42.74 -59.63 26.59
C GLN A 544 43.49 -60.90 26.99
N LYS A 545 44.17 -60.88 28.13
CA LYS A 545 44.88 -62.03 28.68
C LYS A 545 44.36 -62.32 30.09
N SER A 546 43.92 -63.56 30.31
CA SER A 546 43.49 -64.07 31.60
C SER A 546 44.31 -65.31 31.93
N GLY A 547 44.60 -65.56 33.20
CA GLY A 547 45.42 -66.71 33.58
C GLY A 547 45.55 -66.86 35.08
N VAL A 548 45.92 -68.06 35.52
CA VAL A 548 46.14 -68.33 36.94
C VAL A 548 47.48 -67.72 37.38
N PRO A 549 47.52 -66.89 38.44
CA PRO A 549 48.77 -66.35 38.96
C PRO A 549 49.79 -67.46 39.26
N LEU A 550 51.09 -67.20 39.06
CA LEU A 550 52.21 -68.16 39.15
C LEU A 550 52.24 -69.22 38.03
N LEU A 551 51.15 -69.95 37.82
CA LEU A 551 51.10 -71.07 36.86
C LEU A 551 51.17 -70.61 35.39
N ARG A 552 50.61 -69.42 35.08
CA ARG A 552 50.61 -68.86 33.73
C ARG A 552 52.00 -68.48 33.20
N ASP A 553 52.96 -68.24 34.10
CA ASP A 553 54.28 -67.67 33.77
C ASP A 553 55.35 -68.76 33.59
N ILE A 554 55.01 -70.04 33.77
CA ILE A 554 55.93 -71.17 33.58
C ILE A 554 56.24 -71.33 32.07
N PRO A 555 57.52 -71.40 31.65
CA PRO A 555 57.88 -71.66 30.26
C PRO A 555 57.25 -72.96 29.75
N TYR A 556 56.73 -72.94 28.51
CA TYR A 556 56.02 -74.05 27.85
C TYR A 556 54.68 -74.46 28.49
N LEU A 557 54.64 -74.72 29.81
CA LEU A 557 53.45 -75.19 30.53
C LEU A 557 52.45 -74.07 30.85
N GLY A 558 52.88 -72.81 30.93
CA GLY A 558 52.02 -71.69 31.25
C GLY A 558 50.94 -71.41 30.20
N ALA A 559 51.12 -71.91 28.97
CA ALA A 559 50.10 -71.86 27.92
C ALA A 559 48.81 -72.63 28.28
N LEU A 560 48.93 -73.66 29.13
CA LEU A 560 47.80 -74.45 29.61
C LEU A 560 47.01 -73.77 30.73
N PHE A 561 47.55 -72.72 31.33
CA PHE A 561 46.95 -72.00 32.47
C PHE A 561 46.63 -70.54 32.13
N ARG A 562 46.57 -70.22 30.84
CA ARG A 562 46.22 -68.89 30.32
C ARG A 562 45.22 -68.97 29.18
N TRP A 563 44.53 -67.87 28.99
CA TRP A 563 43.60 -67.61 27.90
C TRP A 563 43.95 -66.25 27.30
N SER A 564 44.04 -66.18 25.98
CA SER A 564 44.26 -64.92 25.26
C SER A 564 43.21 -64.75 24.18
N ARG A 565 42.68 -63.53 24.07
CA ARG A 565 41.85 -63.08 22.96
C ARG A 565 42.43 -61.81 22.38
N ASP A 566 42.77 -61.87 21.10
CA ASP A 566 43.21 -60.73 20.30
C ASP A 566 42.11 -60.38 19.32
N THR A 567 41.69 -59.11 19.32
CA THR A 567 40.64 -58.60 18.43
C THR A 567 41.17 -57.36 17.73
N GLN A 568 41.28 -57.41 16.42
CA GLN A 568 41.66 -56.29 15.56
C GLN A 568 40.44 -55.85 14.78
N THR A 569 40.10 -54.56 14.85
CA THR A 569 38.95 -53.99 14.13
C THR A 569 39.45 -52.81 13.31
N LYS A 570 39.13 -52.82 12.01
CA LYS A 570 39.49 -51.76 11.07
C LYS A 570 38.25 -51.25 10.37
N SER A 571 38.08 -49.93 10.31
CA SER A 571 37.00 -49.29 9.55
C SER A 571 37.49 -48.02 8.87
N ASN A 572 37.33 -47.96 7.56
CA ASN A 572 37.69 -46.83 6.70
C ASN A 572 36.42 -46.29 6.04
N LEU A 573 36.08 -45.04 6.28
CA LEU A 573 34.99 -44.32 5.64
C LEU A 573 35.58 -43.20 4.79
N MET A 574 35.14 -43.07 3.55
CA MET A 574 35.45 -41.93 2.66
C MET A 574 34.18 -41.42 2.00
N VAL A 575 34.05 -40.10 1.93
CA VAL A 575 32.90 -39.42 1.32
C VAL A 575 33.40 -38.55 0.18
N PHE A 576 32.99 -38.90 -1.03
CA PHE A 576 33.27 -38.16 -2.26
C PHE A 576 32.02 -37.43 -2.72
N LEU A 577 32.21 -36.27 -3.35
CA LEU A 577 31.14 -35.54 -4.00
C LEU A 577 31.61 -34.98 -5.34
N ARG A 578 30.74 -35.05 -6.32
CA ARG A 578 30.93 -34.50 -7.66
C ARG A 578 29.74 -33.60 -8.01
N PRO A 579 29.90 -32.27 -8.02
CA PRO A 579 28.88 -31.37 -8.52
C PRO A 579 28.98 -31.26 -10.04
N THR A 580 27.87 -31.01 -10.71
CA THR A 580 27.81 -30.75 -12.15
C THR A 580 26.76 -29.68 -12.41
N ILE A 581 27.16 -28.57 -13.01
CA ILE A 581 26.27 -27.46 -13.36
C ILE A 581 25.52 -27.83 -14.63
N VAL A 582 24.21 -27.65 -14.60
CA VAL A 582 23.33 -27.87 -15.75
C VAL A 582 22.69 -26.54 -16.14
N ARG A 583 23.14 -25.97 -17.27
CA ARG A 583 22.72 -24.63 -17.72
C ARG A 583 21.63 -24.69 -18.78
N SER A 584 21.71 -25.65 -19.68
CA SER A 584 20.80 -25.78 -20.82
C SER A 584 19.85 -26.97 -20.65
N LYS A 585 18.80 -27.00 -21.48
CA LYS A 585 17.87 -28.14 -21.53
C LYS A 585 18.52 -29.33 -22.22
N GLU A 586 19.39 -29.06 -23.17
CA GLU A 586 20.18 -30.04 -23.91
C GLU A 586 21.09 -30.82 -22.94
N ASP A 587 21.81 -30.12 -22.04
CA ASP A 587 22.66 -30.76 -21.02
C ASP A 587 21.84 -31.70 -20.11
N LEU A 588 20.64 -31.28 -19.69
CA LEU A 588 19.73 -32.10 -18.88
C LEU A 588 19.32 -33.37 -19.63
N VAL A 589 18.99 -33.26 -20.91
CA VAL A 589 18.59 -34.39 -21.75
C VAL A 589 19.76 -35.35 -21.93
N ASP A 590 20.96 -34.85 -22.22
CA ASP A 590 22.16 -35.67 -22.40
C ASP A 590 22.50 -36.44 -21.12
N ILE A 591 22.52 -35.77 -19.97
CA ILE A 591 22.79 -36.41 -18.68
C ILE A 591 21.70 -37.45 -18.34
N SER A 592 20.44 -37.12 -18.60
CA SER A 592 19.31 -38.04 -18.36
C SER A 592 19.39 -39.28 -19.24
N GLN A 593 19.69 -39.11 -20.54
CA GLN A 593 19.84 -40.21 -21.48
C GLN A 593 21.03 -41.09 -21.13
N GLN A 594 22.19 -40.51 -20.80
CA GLN A 594 23.36 -41.27 -20.34
C GLN A 594 23.03 -42.11 -19.10
N ARG A 595 22.34 -41.53 -18.11
CA ARG A 595 21.94 -42.24 -16.90
C ARG A 595 20.91 -43.33 -17.17
N TYR A 596 19.93 -43.04 -18.02
CA TYR A 596 18.93 -44.02 -18.42
C TYR A 596 19.56 -45.20 -19.18
N ASN A 597 20.47 -44.92 -20.11
CA ASN A 597 21.19 -45.94 -20.86
C ASN A 597 22.10 -46.77 -19.95
N ALA A 598 22.83 -46.14 -19.02
CA ALA A 598 23.63 -46.86 -18.03
C ALA A 598 22.77 -47.81 -17.17
N LEU A 599 21.61 -47.35 -16.69
CA LEU A 599 20.66 -48.21 -15.95
C LEU A 599 20.05 -49.30 -16.83
N ARG A 600 19.85 -49.02 -18.11
CA ARG A 600 19.32 -49.97 -19.09
C ARG A 600 20.35 -51.04 -19.48
N GLU A 601 21.62 -50.68 -19.59
CA GLU A 601 22.74 -51.62 -19.77
C GLU A 601 22.91 -52.48 -18.53
N LEU A 602 22.85 -51.86 -17.34
CA LEU A 602 22.81 -52.57 -16.07
C LEU A 602 21.53 -53.39 -15.88
N SER A 603 20.46 -53.22 -16.64
CA SER A 603 19.25 -54.07 -16.52
C SER A 603 19.15 -55.13 -17.62
N GLN A 604 19.98 -55.04 -18.66
CA GLN A 604 20.05 -56.07 -19.69
C GLN A 604 20.70 -57.32 -19.11
N PRO A 605 20.07 -58.49 -19.25
CA PRO A 605 20.69 -59.76 -18.92
C PRO A 605 21.75 -60.07 -19.98
N SER A 606 22.91 -59.41 -19.89
CA SER A 606 24.09 -59.85 -20.63
C SER A 606 24.52 -61.18 -20.06
N ALA A 607 24.32 -62.26 -20.83
CA ALA A 607 24.71 -63.62 -20.49
C ALA A 607 26.22 -63.67 -20.16
N GLY A 608 26.56 -63.53 -18.88
CA GLY A 608 27.94 -63.57 -18.38
C GLY A 608 28.36 -62.40 -17.47
N GLN A 609 27.56 -61.35 -17.31
CA GLN A 609 27.87 -60.25 -16.37
C GLN A 609 26.79 -60.15 -15.29
N ASN A 610 27.11 -60.61 -14.08
CA ASN A 610 26.23 -60.65 -12.90
C ASN A 610 25.96 -59.26 -12.28
N ASN A 611 25.90 -58.21 -13.10
CA ASN A 611 25.62 -56.84 -12.65
C ASN A 611 24.26 -56.37 -13.17
N SER A 612 23.29 -57.30 -13.27
CA SER A 612 21.93 -56.96 -13.63
C SER A 612 21.17 -56.36 -12.45
N LEU A 613 20.51 -55.22 -12.61
CA LEU A 613 19.49 -54.67 -11.70
C LEU A 613 18.30 -55.64 -11.51
N LEU A 614 18.20 -56.65 -12.36
CA LEU A 614 17.29 -57.78 -12.19
C LEU A 614 17.85 -58.72 -11.12
N LEU A 615 17.03 -59.11 -10.15
CA LEU A 615 17.40 -60.19 -9.25
C LEU A 615 17.73 -61.43 -10.11
N PRO A 616 18.88 -62.08 -9.90
CA PRO A 616 19.21 -63.29 -10.63
C PRO A 616 18.10 -64.33 -10.42
N ALA A 617 17.81 -65.11 -11.46
CA ALA A 617 16.76 -66.12 -11.41
C ALA A 617 17.01 -67.19 -10.33
N GLU A 618 18.27 -67.36 -9.90
CA GLU A 618 18.66 -68.25 -8.82
C GLU A 618 19.39 -67.49 -7.70
N SER A 619 19.00 -67.74 -6.44
CA SER A 619 19.56 -67.08 -5.25
C SER A 619 21.05 -67.34 -5.00
N ARG A 620 21.63 -68.38 -5.61
CA ARG A 620 23.06 -68.73 -5.48
C ARG A 620 23.98 -67.77 -6.25
N GLN A 621 23.47 -67.16 -7.32
CA GLN A 621 24.22 -66.21 -8.16
C GLN A 621 24.41 -64.84 -7.49
N LEU A 622 23.76 -64.59 -6.34
CA LEU A 622 23.93 -63.38 -5.53
C LEU A 622 25.28 -63.31 -4.81
N PHE A 623 25.99 -64.44 -4.66
CA PHE A 623 27.15 -64.56 -3.78
C PHE A 623 28.45 -65.00 -4.49
N GLU A 624 28.43 -65.19 -5.81
CA GLU A 624 29.65 -65.52 -6.55
C GLU A 624 30.46 -64.26 -6.88
N PRO A 625 31.74 -64.17 -6.46
CA PRO A 625 32.58 -63.03 -6.78
C PRO A 625 32.87 -62.99 -8.30
N SER A 626 32.56 -61.87 -8.93
CA SER A 626 32.89 -61.59 -10.33
C SER A 626 34.40 -61.69 -10.54
N THR A 627 34.86 -62.70 -11.26
CA THR A 627 36.30 -62.90 -11.52
C THR A 627 36.83 -61.98 -12.65
N ASP A 628 35.96 -61.22 -13.34
CA ASP A 628 36.32 -60.60 -14.63
C ASP A 628 35.77 -59.17 -14.88
N ALA A 629 35.54 -58.36 -13.85
CA ALA A 629 35.13 -56.97 -14.07
C ALA A 629 36.35 -56.07 -14.42
N PRO A 630 36.37 -55.37 -15.57
CA PRO A 630 37.35 -54.31 -15.77
C PRO A 630 37.05 -53.18 -14.78
N MET A 631 38.02 -52.83 -13.94
CA MET A 631 37.89 -51.71 -13.01
C MET A 631 37.55 -50.43 -13.78
N PHE A 632 36.41 -49.82 -13.46
CA PHE A 632 36.07 -48.47 -13.91
C PHE A 632 36.98 -47.48 -13.18
N ASP A 633 38.06 -47.05 -13.84
CA ASP A 633 39.04 -46.12 -13.27
C ASP A 633 38.53 -44.67 -13.42
N LEU A 634 38.01 -44.11 -12.32
CA LEU A 634 37.54 -42.72 -12.24
C LEU A 634 38.63 -41.67 -12.48
N ARG A 635 39.91 -42.07 -12.65
CA ARG A 635 41.03 -41.17 -12.93
C ARG A 635 41.26 -40.87 -14.41
N LYS A 636 40.55 -41.52 -15.33
CA LYS A 636 40.70 -41.23 -16.78
C LYS A 636 39.61 -40.25 -17.26
N PRO A 637 39.99 -39.13 -17.91
CA PRO A 637 39.02 -38.29 -18.60
C PRO A 637 38.33 -39.09 -19.71
N ALA A 638 37.05 -38.78 -19.96
CA ALA A 638 36.25 -39.42 -21.00
C ALA A 638 36.97 -39.36 -22.36
N PRO A 639 36.91 -40.42 -23.18
CA PRO A 639 37.48 -40.37 -24.52
C PRO A 639 36.77 -39.27 -25.31
N ALA A 640 37.55 -38.34 -25.87
CA ALA A 640 37.06 -37.37 -26.83
C ALA A 640 36.42 -38.14 -28.01
N ALA A 641 35.12 -37.90 -28.24
CA ALA A 641 34.43 -38.46 -29.39
C ALA A 641 35.00 -37.86 -30.69
N PRO A 642 35.00 -38.62 -31.80
CA PRO A 642 35.55 -38.17 -33.09
C PRO A 642 34.79 -37.00 -33.71
#